data_AF-A0A5N8XZ63-F1
#
_entry.id   AF-A0A5N8XZ63-F1
#
_cell.length_a   1.000
_cell.length_b   1.000
_cell.length_c   1.000
_cell.angle_alpha   90.00
_cell.angle_beta   90.00
_cell.angle_gamma   90.00
#
_symmetry.space_group_name_H-M   'P 1'
#
loop_
_entity.id
_entity.type
_entity.pdbx_description
1 polymer ?
#
loop_
_entity_poly.entity_id
_entity_poly.type
_entity_poly.pdbx_seq_one_letter_code
_entity_poly.pdbx_strand_id
1 'polypeptide(L)'
;AVDADEDDVTPHLTGGVSLAAVNGPSSLVLSGTEEDVLAVAAALPGRRSTRLRVSHAFHSPLMDPMLDEFRAAISGLRFAEPRIALVSNLSGDLAVPDSVDYWVRHVRETVRFADGVRTLAAQGVTRFLEIGPDGTLTALIEQAAPDDAVAVPVLRKDRPEETAALTALAHLFTHGVPVDWPALFTNTRARLTDAPTYPFQHQNYWPAVTASLRDAAALGLEPVGHPLLGAVVPLVESDGVVLAGRLSAGTQTWLADHEVHGRVLLPATAFLDLVVRAGDEVGCGRVEELSLGAPLTLGPREGMRIQIAVGAPDEDGRRSVGVHSRPDTSDENLPWTQHASGTLAADEGSPQALDASAWPPAEARPVDLDGFYETRAEDGFAYGPVFQGLRAAWRRGDEVFVEAELPEHVPTRGFGLHPALLDAVLHAAAFVGAETEGAGSLLPFAWEGVSLHATAASTVRAKLARTGTGGIAVTVADQDGNPVASVSRLTVRPADDRLSTGRTSGHLYRLAWTPVAASEPYAAPLAVVGEDTAGLAEALSATAYADLASMTDPCPGVVLAAVSGDTTSGDVVTVLHDATARVLRLVQEWLGQGLGQDRHPDARLVVTTTGLPDPVLGAVRGLLRTVQNEHPGRVGLVSWPTEDEIDADLLRRALTLDEPETAVRNGRLEAPRVVRATAPTDSVAPWNGAGPVLVTGGTGGLGAVLARHLVRVHGVGELVLLSRRGADAPGASELVAELEELGAARVDAVACDVSDRDALADALAGRRISAVVHAAGVLDDGLVGGLTAERLHAVLAPKADAAWYLHELLPDVRAFVLISSAAGTFGGTGQANYSAANAFLDDLADHRRTLGLPATSLAWGPWDLDGTGMTGDLTPAERDRLTRTGFPAVTQEQGLRLFDAAITYDEPVVLPIPLDLRTIRDRGDVPSMLRGLTRSRRRVVAGGGLLQRLTGLDEVERGEVLLDVVRVQVALVLGH
;
A
#
# COMPACT_ATOMS: atom_id res chain seq x y z
N ALA A 1 33.37 4.47 -66.92
CA ALA A 1 32.17 3.82 -66.40
C ALA A 1 31.04 4.02 -67.40
N VAL A 2 30.28 2.97 -67.69
CA VAL A 2 29.16 2.98 -68.63
C VAL A 2 27.93 2.37 -67.95
N ASP A 3 26.77 2.95 -68.24
CA ASP A 3 25.45 2.54 -67.74
C ASP A 3 24.86 1.46 -68.67
N ALA A 4 25.41 0.25 -68.63
CA ALA A 4 25.07 -0.88 -69.52
C ALA A 4 25.30 -2.22 -68.80
N ASP A 5 24.72 -3.30 -69.32
CA ASP A 5 25.01 -4.67 -68.85
C ASP A 5 26.14 -5.33 -69.65
N GLU A 6 26.60 -6.50 -69.21
CA GLU A 6 27.78 -7.17 -69.80
C GLU A 6 27.51 -7.71 -71.21
N ASP A 7 26.26 -8.12 -71.49
CA ASP A 7 25.83 -8.65 -72.77
C ASP A 7 25.74 -7.54 -73.84
N ASP A 8 25.36 -6.32 -73.44
CA ASP A 8 25.34 -5.13 -74.30
C ASP A 8 26.76 -4.72 -74.73
N VAL A 9 27.78 -4.95 -73.89
CA VAL A 9 29.14 -4.42 -74.11
C VAL A 9 30.06 -5.44 -74.78
N THR A 10 29.97 -6.73 -74.42
CA THR A 10 30.86 -7.80 -74.89
C THR A 10 31.03 -7.85 -76.42
N PRO A 11 29.97 -7.72 -77.24
CA PRO A 11 30.08 -7.74 -78.70
C PRO A 11 30.94 -6.63 -79.31
N HIS A 12 31.18 -5.55 -78.56
CA HIS A 12 31.92 -4.37 -79.01
C HIS A 12 33.38 -4.36 -78.55
N LEU A 13 33.80 -5.28 -77.68
CA LEU A 13 35.17 -5.33 -77.16
C LEU A 13 36.17 -5.72 -78.25
N THR A 14 37.31 -5.00 -78.30
CA THR A 14 38.44 -5.29 -79.19
C THR A 14 39.65 -5.75 -78.36
N GLY A 15 40.72 -6.21 -79.02
CA GLY A 15 41.94 -6.63 -78.33
C GLY A 15 42.64 -5.53 -77.50
N GLY A 16 42.30 -4.25 -77.71
CA GLY A 16 42.88 -3.11 -77.00
C GLY A 16 42.05 -2.57 -75.82
N VAL A 17 40.86 -3.14 -75.58
CA VAL A 17 39.93 -2.74 -74.51
C VAL A 17 39.37 -3.96 -73.79
N SER A 18 39.26 -3.89 -72.48
CA SER A 18 38.69 -4.95 -71.65
C SER A 18 37.60 -4.39 -70.76
N LEU A 19 36.71 -5.27 -70.35
CA LEU A 19 35.83 -5.04 -69.21
C LEU A 19 36.71 -5.04 -67.95
N ALA A 20 36.88 -3.88 -67.35
CA ALA A 20 37.73 -3.70 -66.18
C ALA A 20 37.02 -4.16 -64.90
N ALA A 21 35.74 -3.81 -64.76
CA ALA A 21 34.93 -4.16 -63.59
C ALA A 21 33.45 -4.27 -63.95
N VAL A 22 32.79 -5.24 -63.31
CA VAL A 22 31.35 -5.42 -63.24
C VAL A 22 30.90 -5.00 -61.84
N ASN A 23 30.47 -3.74 -61.70
CA ASN A 23 30.13 -3.14 -60.40
C ASN A 23 28.66 -3.28 -60.03
N GLY A 24 27.77 -3.46 -61.02
CA GLY A 24 26.34 -3.70 -60.84
C GLY A 24 25.69 -4.13 -62.15
N PRO A 25 24.39 -4.49 -62.15
CA PRO A 25 23.67 -4.97 -63.32
C PRO A 25 23.71 -4.00 -64.52
N SER A 26 23.74 -2.70 -64.25
CA SER A 26 23.90 -1.65 -65.27
C SER A 26 25.08 -0.72 -64.99
N SER A 27 26.12 -1.18 -64.29
CA SER A 27 27.25 -0.35 -63.88
C SER A 27 28.57 -1.06 -64.17
N LEU A 28 29.19 -0.72 -65.30
CA LEU A 28 30.42 -1.35 -65.79
C LEU A 28 31.55 -0.34 -65.96
N VAL A 29 32.79 -0.83 -65.92
CA VAL A 29 33.99 -0.03 -66.21
C VAL A 29 34.76 -0.66 -67.37
N LEU A 30 35.07 0.14 -68.37
CA LEU A 30 35.93 -0.23 -69.49
C LEU A 30 37.31 0.38 -69.30
N SER A 31 38.35 -0.39 -69.60
CA SER A 31 39.74 0.07 -69.55
C SER A 31 40.54 -0.49 -70.72
N GLY A 32 41.47 0.32 -71.23
CA GLY A 32 42.21 0.01 -72.46
C GLY A 32 42.86 1.27 -73.02
N THR A 33 43.20 1.25 -74.31
CA THR A 33 43.63 2.48 -74.99
C THR A 33 42.48 3.48 -75.03
N GLU A 34 42.79 4.78 -74.98
CA GLU A 34 41.77 5.82 -74.98
C GLU A 34 40.89 5.77 -76.22
N GLU A 35 41.48 5.52 -77.38
CA GLU A 35 40.78 5.41 -78.66
C GLU A 35 39.77 4.24 -78.65
N ASP A 36 40.21 3.05 -78.21
CA ASP A 36 39.35 1.85 -78.18
C ASP A 36 38.22 1.99 -77.16
N VAL A 37 38.49 2.54 -75.97
CA VAL A 37 37.46 2.75 -74.93
C VAL A 37 36.39 3.74 -75.41
N LEU A 38 36.79 4.82 -76.09
CA LEU A 38 35.85 5.80 -76.66
C LEU A 38 35.04 5.20 -77.81
N ALA A 39 35.64 4.34 -78.64
CA ALA A 39 34.93 3.64 -79.71
C ALA A 39 33.84 2.70 -79.16
N VAL A 40 34.14 1.91 -78.12
CA VAL A 40 33.15 1.06 -77.44
C VAL A 40 32.05 1.90 -76.80
N ALA A 41 32.39 2.99 -76.12
CA ALA A 41 31.39 3.86 -75.51
C ALA A 41 30.46 4.53 -76.54
N ALA A 42 30.99 4.89 -77.72
CA ALA A 42 30.20 5.45 -78.82
C ALA A 42 29.26 4.43 -79.48
N ALA A 43 29.59 3.14 -79.42
CA ALA A 43 28.75 2.05 -79.93
C ALA A 43 27.52 1.74 -79.05
N LEU A 44 27.38 2.40 -77.89
CA LEU A 44 26.28 2.23 -76.93
C LEU A 44 25.39 3.48 -76.87
N PRO A 45 24.61 3.79 -77.94
CA PRO A 45 23.84 5.02 -78.01
C PRO A 45 22.72 5.06 -76.96
N GLY A 46 22.54 6.21 -76.31
CA GLY A 46 21.52 6.41 -75.28
C GLY A 46 21.90 5.93 -73.88
N ARG A 47 23.04 5.26 -73.71
CA ARG A 47 23.60 4.89 -72.39
C ARG A 47 24.49 6.02 -71.86
N ARG A 48 24.42 6.30 -70.56
CA ARG A 48 25.28 7.30 -69.92
C ARG A 48 26.69 6.73 -69.75
N SER A 49 27.70 7.56 -69.97
CA SER A 49 29.08 7.20 -69.68
C SER A 49 29.80 8.33 -68.95
N THR A 50 30.77 7.97 -68.12
CA THR A 50 31.60 8.92 -67.38
C THR A 50 33.05 8.45 -67.45
N ARG A 51 33.94 9.37 -67.83
CA ARG A 51 35.38 9.12 -67.87
C ARG A 51 35.94 9.15 -66.45
N LEU A 52 36.62 8.07 -66.06
CA LEU A 52 37.26 7.98 -64.75
C LEU A 52 38.66 8.60 -64.81
N ARG A 53 39.02 9.40 -63.80
CA ARG A 53 40.36 9.98 -63.66
C ARG A 53 41.27 9.00 -62.93
N VAL A 54 41.89 8.11 -63.68
CA VAL A 54 42.84 7.10 -63.16
C VAL A 54 44.20 7.28 -63.83
N SER A 55 45.28 6.94 -63.12
CA SER A 55 46.64 7.06 -63.62
C SER A 55 47.02 5.97 -64.62
N HIS A 56 46.34 4.82 -64.55
CA HIS A 56 46.61 3.65 -65.40
C HIS A 56 45.31 2.92 -65.75
N ALA A 57 45.30 2.22 -66.88
CA ALA A 57 44.20 1.36 -67.32
C ALA A 57 44.33 -0.05 -66.72
N PHE A 58 44.13 -0.16 -65.41
CA PHE A 58 44.13 -1.46 -64.72
C PHE A 58 43.06 -2.39 -65.30
N HIS A 59 43.25 -3.71 -65.17
CA HIS A 59 42.35 -4.73 -65.69
C HIS A 59 42.21 -4.70 -67.23
N SER A 60 43.27 -4.32 -67.94
CA SER A 60 43.31 -4.22 -69.40
C SER A 60 44.62 -4.78 -69.99
N PRO A 61 44.71 -5.00 -71.32
CA PRO A 61 45.92 -5.48 -71.98
C PRO A 61 47.14 -4.57 -71.76
N LEU A 62 46.91 -3.30 -71.40
CA LEU A 62 47.99 -2.37 -71.06
C LEU A 62 48.76 -2.76 -69.80
N MET A 63 48.26 -3.70 -68.99
CA MET A 63 48.98 -4.27 -67.85
C MET A 63 49.92 -5.41 -68.24
N ASP A 64 49.74 -6.06 -69.41
CA ASP A 64 50.53 -7.22 -69.81
C ASP A 64 52.06 -7.01 -69.72
N PRO A 65 52.63 -5.83 -70.10
CA PRO A 65 54.08 -5.61 -70.02
C PRO A 65 54.67 -5.64 -68.61
N MET A 66 53.88 -5.37 -67.56
CA MET A 66 54.36 -5.32 -66.17
C MET A 66 54.10 -6.60 -65.37
N LEU A 67 53.35 -7.56 -65.91
CA LEU A 67 52.91 -8.75 -65.16
C LEU A 67 54.08 -9.64 -64.71
N ASP A 68 55.11 -9.81 -65.54
CA ASP A 68 56.28 -10.64 -65.21
C ASP A 68 57.13 -10.01 -64.10
N GLU A 69 57.34 -8.69 -64.16
CA GLU A 69 58.06 -7.95 -63.12
C GLU A 69 57.27 -7.93 -61.81
N PHE A 70 55.95 -7.70 -61.88
CA PHE A 70 55.07 -7.76 -60.72
C PHE A 70 55.08 -9.17 -60.09
N ARG A 71 54.99 -10.23 -60.90
CA ARG A 71 55.10 -11.61 -60.46
C ARG A 71 56.40 -11.85 -59.70
N ALA A 72 57.54 -11.43 -60.26
CA ALA A 72 58.84 -11.56 -59.62
C ALA A 72 58.89 -10.82 -58.28
N ALA A 73 58.36 -9.59 -58.22
CA ALA A 73 58.35 -8.76 -57.02
C ALA A 73 57.57 -9.40 -55.86
N ILE A 74 56.42 -10.04 -56.14
CA ILE A 74 55.58 -10.65 -55.10
C ILE A 74 55.90 -12.12 -54.82
N SER A 75 56.76 -12.76 -55.63
CA SER A 75 57.07 -14.20 -55.49
C SER A 75 57.77 -14.57 -54.18
N GLY A 76 58.43 -13.61 -53.53
CA GLY A 76 59.04 -13.80 -52.22
C GLY A 76 58.05 -13.69 -51.04
N LEU A 77 56.80 -13.31 -51.29
CA LEU A 77 55.78 -13.17 -50.25
C LEU A 77 55.14 -14.53 -49.94
N ARG A 78 54.83 -14.74 -48.66
CA ARG A 78 54.06 -15.91 -48.20
C ARG A 78 52.58 -15.56 -48.16
N PHE A 79 51.79 -16.19 -49.03
CA PHE A 79 50.33 -16.11 -48.99
C PHE A 79 49.79 -17.23 -48.11
N ALA A 80 48.87 -16.89 -47.22
CA ALA A 80 48.22 -17.84 -46.31
C ALA A 80 46.72 -17.88 -46.61
N GLU A 81 46.10 -19.01 -46.27
CA GLU A 81 44.64 -19.13 -46.34
C GLU A 81 43.99 -18.06 -45.46
N PRO A 82 43.00 -17.31 -45.98
CA PRO A 82 42.39 -16.22 -45.24
C PRO A 82 41.58 -16.77 -44.07
N ARG A 83 41.78 -16.21 -42.87
CA ARG A 83 41.02 -16.58 -41.66
C ARG A 83 39.55 -16.17 -41.74
N ILE A 84 39.23 -15.20 -42.58
CA ILE A 84 37.89 -14.74 -42.89
C ILE A 84 37.62 -15.17 -44.33
N ALA A 85 36.50 -15.84 -44.58
CA ALA A 85 36.13 -16.29 -45.91
C ALA A 85 36.15 -15.12 -46.90
N LEU A 86 36.79 -15.31 -48.05
CA LEU A 86 36.99 -14.28 -49.06
C LEU A 86 36.27 -14.68 -50.34
N VAL A 87 35.51 -13.73 -50.90
CA VAL A 87 34.93 -13.88 -52.24
C VAL A 87 35.89 -13.23 -53.24
N SER A 88 36.30 -14.02 -54.23
CA SER A 88 37.26 -13.54 -55.23
C SER A 88 36.62 -12.53 -56.16
N ASN A 89 37.31 -11.42 -56.38
CA ASN A 89 36.96 -10.47 -57.41
C ASN A 89 37.23 -10.97 -58.84
N LEU A 90 37.85 -12.13 -59.04
CA LEU A 90 38.04 -12.73 -60.36
C LEU A 90 36.86 -13.63 -60.74
N SER A 91 36.46 -14.52 -59.83
CA SER A 91 35.38 -15.48 -60.10
C SER A 91 34.00 -14.98 -59.62
N GLY A 92 33.95 -14.10 -58.62
CA GLY A 92 32.71 -13.78 -57.91
C GLY A 92 32.31 -14.84 -56.86
N ASP A 93 33.11 -15.90 -56.69
CA ASP A 93 32.83 -17.02 -55.79
C ASP A 93 33.79 -17.04 -54.58
N LEU A 94 33.43 -17.80 -53.54
CA LEU A 94 34.33 -18.08 -52.40
C LEU A 94 35.63 -18.72 -52.90
N ALA A 95 36.76 -18.16 -52.50
CA ALA A 95 38.08 -18.58 -52.98
C ALA A 95 39.17 -18.41 -51.92
N VAL A 96 40.27 -19.12 -52.13
CA VAL A 96 41.49 -19.00 -51.35
C VAL A 96 42.57 -18.39 -52.25
N PRO A 97 42.84 -17.07 -52.16
CA PRO A 97 43.83 -16.39 -53.01
C PRO A 97 45.26 -16.59 -52.48
N ASP A 98 45.69 -17.83 -52.38
CA ASP A 98 46.96 -18.25 -51.74
C ASP A 98 48.15 -18.34 -52.71
N SER A 99 47.99 -17.86 -53.94
CA SER A 99 49.03 -17.98 -54.96
C SER A 99 49.42 -16.64 -55.56
N VAL A 100 50.70 -16.51 -55.91
CA VAL A 100 51.22 -15.42 -56.74
C VAL A 100 50.40 -15.26 -58.02
N ASP A 101 50.00 -16.37 -58.62
CA ASP A 101 49.26 -16.40 -59.87
C ASP A 101 47.92 -15.68 -59.77
N TYR A 102 47.19 -15.90 -58.66
CA TYR A 102 45.95 -15.19 -58.38
C TYR A 102 46.12 -13.67 -58.44
N TRP A 103 47.16 -13.13 -57.79
CA TRP A 103 47.39 -11.69 -57.72
C TRP A 103 47.84 -11.10 -59.06
N VAL A 104 48.65 -11.82 -59.82
CA VAL A 104 49.04 -11.43 -61.18
C VAL A 104 47.81 -11.37 -62.09
N ARG A 105 46.94 -12.38 -62.01
CA ARG A 105 45.67 -12.42 -62.74
C ARG A 105 44.73 -11.29 -62.29
N HIS A 106 44.64 -11.03 -60.99
CA HIS A 106 43.79 -9.98 -60.43
C HIS A 106 44.12 -8.57 -60.95
N VAL A 107 45.39 -8.26 -61.20
CA VAL A 107 45.78 -6.95 -61.79
C VAL A 107 45.31 -6.81 -63.25
N ARG A 108 45.17 -7.93 -63.97
CA ARG A 108 44.91 -7.98 -65.41
C ARG A 108 43.46 -8.28 -65.78
N GLU A 109 42.81 -9.20 -65.10
CA GLU A 109 41.47 -9.71 -65.42
C GLU A 109 40.37 -8.84 -64.78
N THR A 110 39.15 -9.02 -65.27
CA THR A 110 37.95 -8.26 -64.85
C THR A 110 37.61 -8.44 -63.38
N VAL A 111 37.30 -7.34 -62.69
CA VAL A 111 36.80 -7.33 -61.31
C VAL A 111 35.29 -7.59 -61.29
N ARG A 112 34.85 -8.75 -60.80
CA ARG A 112 33.45 -9.17 -60.70
C ARG A 112 32.83 -8.80 -59.35
N PHE A 113 32.80 -7.51 -59.04
CA PHE A 113 32.34 -6.98 -57.75
C PHE A 113 30.86 -7.28 -57.47
N ALA A 114 29.97 -7.03 -58.44
CA ALA A 114 28.54 -7.27 -58.29
C ALA A 114 28.24 -8.75 -58.03
N ASP A 115 28.97 -9.62 -58.71
CA ASP A 115 28.85 -11.08 -58.58
C ASP A 115 29.27 -11.49 -57.17
N GLY A 116 30.34 -10.90 -56.65
CA GLY A 116 30.78 -11.13 -55.28
C GLY A 116 29.76 -10.70 -54.22
N VAL A 117 29.10 -9.55 -54.41
CA VAL A 117 28.00 -9.11 -53.53
C VAL A 117 26.82 -10.08 -53.59
N ARG A 118 26.45 -10.57 -54.78
CA ARG A 118 25.38 -11.57 -54.94
C ARG A 118 25.73 -12.90 -54.28
N THR A 119 26.98 -13.34 -54.38
CA THR A 119 27.45 -14.55 -53.67
C THR A 119 27.37 -14.36 -52.16
N LEU A 120 27.80 -13.21 -51.63
CA LEU A 120 27.66 -12.91 -50.20
C LEU A 120 26.18 -12.92 -49.77
N ALA A 121 25.29 -12.31 -50.54
CA ALA A 121 23.84 -12.32 -50.27
C ALA A 121 23.26 -13.74 -50.31
N ALA A 122 23.66 -14.56 -51.28
CA ALA A 122 23.25 -15.97 -51.38
C ALA A 122 23.77 -16.83 -50.21
N GLN A 123 24.89 -16.45 -49.59
CA GLN A 123 25.40 -17.04 -48.36
C GLN A 123 24.73 -16.48 -47.08
N GLY A 124 23.69 -15.65 -47.21
CA GLY A 124 22.93 -15.07 -46.10
C GLY A 124 23.54 -13.80 -45.51
N VAL A 125 24.58 -13.23 -46.14
CA VAL A 125 25.14 -11.94 -45.72
C VAL A 125 24.16 -10.84 -46.10
N THR A 126 23.80 -10.06 -45.10
CA THR A 126 22.74 -9.04 -45.19
C THR A 126 23.25 -7.68 -44.75
N ARG A 127 24.40 -7.64 -44.05
CA ARG A 127 24.99 -6.43 -43.45
C ARG A 127 26.41 -6.29 -44.02
N PHE A 128 26.68 -5.16 -44.66
CA PHE A 128 27.92 -4.88 -45.36
C PHE A 128 28.60 -3.65 -44.75
N LEU A 129 29.91 -3.74 -44.51
CA LEU A 129 30.72 -2.64 -44.03
C LEU A 129 31.78 -2.30 -45.08
N GLU A 130 31.73 -1.08 -45.62
CA GLU A 130 32.77 -0.56 -46.52
C GLU A 130 33.90 0.05 -45.69
N ILE A 131 35.08 -0.58 -45.77
CA ILE A 131 36.31 -0.07 -45.19
C ILE A 131 37.06 0.72 -46.26
N GLY A 132 37.03 2.03 -46.15
CA GLY A 132 37.65 2.95 -47.09
C GLY A 132 37.49 4.40 -46.65
N PRO A 133 38.08 5.35 -47.39
CA PRO A 133 38.04 6.77 -47.04
C PRO A 133 36.70 7.46 -47.36
N ASP A 134 35.73 6.74 -47.92
CA ASP A 134 34.42 7.26 -48.34
C ASP A 134 33.41 6.10 -48.49
N GLY A 135 32.20 6.39 -48.98
CA GLY A 135 31.14 5.40 -49.21
C GLY A 135 30.83 5.11 -50.69
N THR A 136 31.84 4.82 -51.50
CA THR A 136 31.67 4.61 -52.96
C THR A 136 31.11 3.22 -53.26
N LEU A 137 31.61 2.19 -52.57
CA LEU A 137 31.18 0.81 -52.76
C LEU A 137 29.80 0.56 -52.13
N THR A 138 29.43 1.30 -51.09
CA THR A 138 28.13 1.24 -50.42
C THR A 138 26.99 1.39 -51.43
N ALA A 139 27.04 2.41 -52.27
CA ALA A 139 26.02 2.64 -53.29
C ALA A 139 25.98 1.54 -54.37
N LEU A 140 27.11 0.87 -54.65
CA LEU A 140 27.17 -0.25 -55.58
C LEU A 140 26.63 -1.54 -54.93
N ILE A 141 26.87 -1.73 -53.64
CA ILE A 141 26.32 -2.83 -52.85
C ILE A 141 24.79 -2.70 -52.80
N GLU A 142 24.24 -1.51 -52.55
CA GLU A 142 22.80 -1.24 -52.56
C GLU A 142 22.14 -1.58 -53.90
N GLN A 143 22.87 -1.51 -55.03
CA GLN A 143 22.36 -1.89 -56.35
C GLN A 143 22.42 -3.40 -56.64
N ALA A 144 23.29 -4.13 -55.95
CA ALA A 144 23.57 -5.54 -56.22
C ALA A 144 23.04 -6.49 -55.13
N ALA A 145 22.82 -5.98 -53.92
CA ALA A 145 22.25 -6.71 -52.79
C ALA A 145 20.70 -6.59 -52.77
N PRO A 146 20.01 -7.46 -52.01
CA PRO A 146 18.57 -7.33 -51.76
C PRO A 146 18.20 -5.99 -51.09
N ASP A 147 16.95 -5.53 -51.28
CA ASP A 147 16.46 -4.24 -50.78
C ASP A 147 16.50 -4.08 -49.25
N ASP A 148 16.52 -5.19 -48.50
CA ASP A 148 16.61 -5.22 -47.04
C ASP A 148 18.06 -5.30 -46.51
N ALA A 149 19.04 -5.32 -47.41
CA ALA A 149 20.45 -5.30 -47.03
C ALA A 149 20.87 -3.94 -46.48
N VAL A 150 21.73 -3.95 -45.47
CA VAL A 150 22.25 -2.75 -44.83
C VAL A 150 23.71 -2.58 -45.25
N ALA A 151 24.04 -1.53 -45.99
CA ALA A 151 25.41 -1.19 -46.37
C ALA A 151 25.85 0.10 -45.65
N VAL A 152 27.00 0.06 -44.99
CA VAL A 152 27.49 1.17 -44.16
C VAL A 152 28.95 1.47 -44.48
N PRO A 153 29.32 2.72 -44.82
CA PRO A 153 30.71 3.11 -44.93
C PRO A 153 31.28 3.53 -43.58
N VAL A 154 32.51 3.09 -43.28
CA VAL A 154 33.22 3.48 -42.05
C VAL A 154 33.55 4.96 -42.03
N LEU A 155 34.01 5.52 -43.16
CA LEU A 155 34.40 6.92 -43.27
C LEU A 155 33.60 7.64 -44.36
N ARG A 156 33.51 8.96 -44.21
CA ARG A 156 32.96 9.89 -45.20
C ARG A 156 33.84 11.13 -45.24
N LYS A 157 34.09 11.66 -46.44
CA LYS A 157 35.01 12.80 -46.63
C LYS A 157 34.54 14.11 -46.00
N ASP A 158 33.25 14.23 -45.68
CA ASP A 158 32.60 15.42 -45.12
C ASP A 158 32.48 15.39 -43.59
N ARG A 159 33.09 14.41 -42.90
CA ARG A 159 32.94 14.22 -41.44
C ARG A 159 34.26 13.86 -40.76
N PRO A 160 34.44 14.18 -39.46
CA PRO A 160 35.59 13.72 -38.67
C PRO A 160 35.63 12.18 -38.60
N GLU A 161 36.82 11.60 -38.73
CA GLU A 161 37.01 10.14 -38.83
C GLU A 161 36.46 9.39 -37.61
N GLU A 162 36.72 9.90 -36.40
CA GLU A 162 36.26 9.28 -35.15
C GLU A 162 34.72 9.24 -35.06
N THR A 163 34.06 10.37 -35.35
CA THR A 163 32.59 10.45 -35.35
C THR A 163 32.00 9.56 -36.43
N ALA A 164 32.59 9.52 -37.62
CA ALA A 164 32.14 8.68 -38.73
C ALA A 164 32.23 7.18 -38.35
N ALA A 165 33.35 6.75 -37.79
CA ALA A 165 33.56 5.37 -37.37
C ALA A 165 32.60 4.94 -36.25
N LEU A 166 32.41 5.77 -35.22
CA LEU A 166 31.45 5.49 -34.13
C LEU A 166 30.00 5.47 -34.64
N THR A 167 29.65 6.36 -35.58
CA THR A 167 28.32 6.38 -36.19
C THR A 167 28.08 5.12 -37.03
N ALA A 168 29.07 4.67 -37.80
CA ALA A 168 28.98 3.44 -38.58
C ALA A 168 28.78 2.22 -37.66
N LEU A 169 29.52 2.15 -36.56
CA LEU A 169 29.38 1.10 -35.55
C LEU A 169 28.00 1.11 -34.88
N ALA A 170 27.49 2.29 -34.51
CA ALA A 170 26.15 2.45 -33.96
C ALA A 170 25.06 2.04 -34.98
N HIS A 171 25.23 2.39 -36.25
CA HIS A 171 24.30 2.01 -37.32
C HIS A 171 24.26 0.50 -37.53
N LEU A 172 25.42 -0.18 -37.50
CA LEU A 172 25.46 -1.64 -37.54
C LEU A 172 24.78 -2.26 -36.30
N PHE A 173 25.02 -1.70 -35.11
CA PHE A 173 24.42 -2.17 -33.85
C PHE A 173 22.89 -2.08 -33.87
N THR A 174 22.32 -0.95 -34.32
CA THR A 174 20.86 -0.80 -34.41
C THR A 174 20.23 -1.72 -35.46
N HIS A 175 21.02 -2.25 -36.39
CA HIS A 175 20.61 -3.24 -37.39
C HIS A 175 20.99 -4.68 -37.01
N GLY A 176 21.30 -4.92 -35.72
CA GLY A 176 21.45 -6.25 -35.13
C GLY A 176 22.85 -6.84 -35.17
N VAL A 177 23.87 -6.07 -35.57
CA VAL A 177 25.27 -6.53 -35.50
C VAL A 177 25.77 -6.41 -34.06
N PRO A 178 26.24 -7.51 -33.44
CA PRO A 178 26.79 -7.44 -32.09
C PRO A 178 28.08 -6.59 -32.08
N VAL A 179 28.18 -5.69 -31.10
CA VAL A 179 29.36 -4.83 -30.88
C VAL A 179 29.94 -5.12 -29.51
N ASP A 180 31.24 -5.38 -29.46
CA ASP A 180 32.00 -5.48 -28.21
C ASP A 180 32.31 -4.08 -27.68
N TRP A 181 31.31 -3.49 -27.00
CA TRP A 181 31.45 -2.18 -26.36
C TRP A 181 32.58 -2.13 -25.32
N PRO A 182 32.79 -3.16 -24.47
CA PRO A 182 33.96 -3.21 -23.60
C PRO A 182 35.31 -3.06 -24.32
N ALA A 183 35.49 -3.73 -25.47
CA ALA A 183 36.71 -3.60 -26.26
C ALA A 183 36.92 -2.16 -26.76
N LEU A 184 35.87 -1.48 -27.18
CA LEU A 184 35.91 -0.08 -27.63
C LEU A 184 36.33 0.88 -26.50
N PHE A 185 35.81 0.68 -25.29
CA PHE A 185 36.06 1.58 -24.16
C PHE A 185 37.27 1.20 -23.30
N THR A 186 38.00 0.15 -23.67
CA THR A 186 39.20 -0.28 -22.94
C THR A 186 40.21 0.88 -22.85
N ASN A 187 40.68 1.18 -21.62
CA ASN A 187 41.60 2.29 -21.30
C ASN A 187 41.05 3.73 -21.45
N THR A 188 39.74 3.94 -21.64
CA THR A 188 39.15 5.28 -21.83
C THR A 188 38.62 5.95 -20.54
N ARG A 189 38.69 5.27 -19.38
CA ARG A 189 38.07 5.67 -18.09
C ARG A 189 36.53 5.83 -18.11
N ALA A 190 35.85 5.46 -19.20
CA ALA A 190 34.40 5.48 -19.28
C ALA A 190 33.75 4.56 -18.22
N ARG A 191 32.56 4.93 -17.73
CA ARG A 191 31.75 4.13 -16.79
C ARG A 191 30.37 3.88 -17.39
N LEU A 192 29.85 2.67 -17.21
CA LEU A 192 28.45 2.36 -17.53
C LEU A 192 27.55 3.01 -16.48
N THR A 193 26.47 3.66 -16.93
CA THR A 193 25.43 4.25 -16.09
C THR A 193 24.08 3.73 -16.54
N ASP A 194 23.14 3.61 -15.61
CA ASP A 194 21.77 3.24 -15.94
C ASP A 194 21.11 4.36 -16.75
N ALA A 195 20.49 3.98 -17.86
CA ALA A 195 19.58 4.85 -18.59
C ALA A 195 18.18 4.79 -17.95
N PRO A 196 17.30 5.78 -18.20
CA PRO A 196 15.89 5.65 -17.87
C PRO A 196 15.34 4.31 -18.37
N THR A 197 14.54 3.64 -17.55
CA THR A 197 13.94 2.35 -17.92
C THR A 197 13.02 2.51 -19.12
N TYR A 198 12.70 1.40 -19.79
CA TYR A 198 11.78 1.37 -20.93
C TYR A 198 10.49 2.15 -20.60
N PRO A 199 10.09 3.15 -21.41
CA PRO A 199 8.87 3.90 -21.20
C PRO A 199 7.68 3.03 -21.61
N PHE A 200 7.20 2.19 -20.69
CA PHE A 200 6.03 1.36 -20.92
C PHE A 200 4.85 2.26 -21.33
N GLN A 201 4.03 1.84 -22.28
CA GLN A 201 2.83 2.58 -22.70
C GLN A 201 1.71 2.60 -21.64
N HIS A 202 1.92 1.91 -20.50
CA HIS A 202 1.03 1.83 -19.33
C HIS A 202 -0.43 1.44 -19.69
N GLN A 203 -0.60 0.62 -20.72
CA GLN A 203 -1.90 0.06 -21.08
C GLN A 203 -2.22 -1.16 -20.21
N ASN A 204 -3.44 -1.22 -19.68
CA ASN A 204 -3.91 -2.30 -18.82
C ASN A 204 -4.31 -3.53 -19.67
N TYR A 205 -3.40 -4.51 -19.77
CA TYR A 205 -3.63 -5.80 -20.43
C TYR A 205 -3.90 -6.93 -19.42
N TRP A 206 -4.57 -6.62 -18.32
CA TRP A 206 -5.05 -7.64 -17.41
C TRP A 206 -6.22 -8.38 -18.07
N PRO A 207 -6.22 -9.73 -18.12
CA PRO A 207 -7.42 -10.45 -18.52
C PRO A 207 -8.54 -9.97 -17.61
N ALA A 208 -9.64 -9.48 -18.19
CA ALA A 208 -10.83 -9.16 -17.45
C ALA A 208 -11.32 -10.46 -16.83
N VAL A 209 -10.85 -10.75 -15.61
CA VAL A 209 -11.47 -11.72 -14.73
C VAL A 209 -12.79 -11.05 -14.38
N THR A 210 -13.76 -11.23 -15.25
CA THR A 210 -15.16 -11.23 -14.90
C THR A 210 -15.28 -12.35 -13.88
N ALA A 211 -14.96 -12.04 -12.62
CA ALA A 211 -15.40 -12.84 -11.49
C ALA A 211 -16.89 -13.01 -11.72
N SER A 212 -17.26 -14.24 -12.05
CA SER A 212 -18.53 -14.64 -12.60
C SER A 212 -19.68 -14.00 -11.82
N LEU A 213 -20.24 -12.91 -12.34
CA LEU A 213 -21.62 -12.47 -12.03
C LEU A 213 -22.64 -13.54 -12.51
N ARG A 214 -22.18 -14.65 -13.11
CA ARG A 214 -22.96 -15.82 -13.52
C ARG A 214 -23.04 -16.92 -12.46
N ASP A 215 -22.36 -16.80 -11.31
CA ASP A 215 -22.40 -17.81 -10.23
C ASP A 215 -23.60 -17.65 -9.29
N ALA A 216 -24.36 -16.56 -9.37
CA ALA A 216 -25.57 -16.38 -8.55
C ALA A 216 -26.56 -17.54 -8.75
N ALA A 217 -26.80 -17.93 -10.01
CA ALA A 217 -27.69 -19.04 -10.34
C ALA A 217 -27.16 -20.40 -9.81
N ALA A 218 -25.84 -20.59 -9.78
CA ALA A 218 -25.23 -21.81 -9.21
C ALA A 218 -25.38 -21.88 -7.67
N LEU A 219 -25.58 -20.73 -7.02
CA LEU A 219 -25.88 -20.60 -5.60
C LEU A 219 -27.40 -20.59 -5.31
N GLY A 220 -28.25 -20.80 -6.33
CA GLY A 220 -29.71 -20.75 -6.20
C GLY A 220 -30.28 -19.33 -6.05
N LEU A 221 -29.49 -18.31 -6.39
CA LEU A 221 -29.89 -16.90 -6.35
C LEU A 221 -30.22 -16.38 -7.76
N GLU A 222 -31.08 -15.38 -7.84
CA GLU A 222 -31.42 -14.74 -9.10
C GLU A 222 -30.34 -13.69 -9.48
N PRO A 223 -29.74 -13.79 -10.68
CA PRO A 223 -28.74 -12.83 -11.13
C PRO A 223 -29.38 -11.47 -11.42
N VAL A 224 -28.72 -10.39 -11.01
CA VAL A 224 -29.16 -9.02 -11.29
C VAL A 224 -28.45 -8.53 -12.56
N GLY A 225 -29.20 -7.98 -13.51
CA GLY A 225 -28.68 -7.45 -14.78
C GLY A 225 -27.96 -6.10 -14.66
N HIS A 226 -27.16 -5.90 -13.61
CA HIS A 226 -26.59 -4.61 -13.24
C HIS A 226 -25.06 -4.67 -13.06
N PRO A 227 -24.26 -3.73 -13.59
CA PRO A 227 -22.79 -3.82 -13.53
C PRO A 227 -22.16 -3.77 -12.12
N LEU A 228 -22.91 -3.24 -11.14
CA LEU A 228 -22.47 -3.14 -9.74
C LEU A 228 -23.12 -4.16 -8.80
N LEU A 229 -24.12 -4.94 -9.27
CA LEU A 229 -24.87 -5.90 -8.46
C LEU A 229 -24.89 -7.28 -9.11
N GLY A 230 -24.68 -8.32 -8.32
CA GLY A 230 -24.57 -9.69 -8.81
C GLY A 230 -25.78 -10.57 -8.53
N ALA A 231 -26.50 -10.34 -7.44
CA ALA A 231 -27.60 -11.21 -7.03
C ALA A 231 -28.68 -10.44 -6.25
N VAL A 232 -29.92 -10.93 -6.35
CA VAL A 232 -31.05 -10.54 -5.52
C VAL A 232 -31.48 -11.72 -4.65
N VAL A 233 -31.78 -11.42 -3.38
CA VAL A 233 -32.21 -12.39 -2.37
C VAL A 233 -33.56 -11.92 -1.83
N PRO A 234 -34.67 -12.57 -2.20
CA PRO A 234 -35.96 -12.36 -1.57
C PRO A 234 -35.92 -12.80 -0.10
N LEU A 235 -36.51 -12.03 0.80
CA LEU A 235 -36.68 -12.42 2.19
C LEU A 235 -37.91 -13.33 2.29
N VAL A 236 -37.80 -14.50 2.91
CA VAL A 236 -38.92 -15.48 2.93
C VAL A 236 -40.01 -15.05 3.93
N GLU A 237 -39.64 -14.34 4.99
CA GLU A 237 -40.53 -13.93 6.07
C GLU A 237 -41.06 -12.49 5.92
N SER A 238 -40.61 -11.77 4.89
CA SER A 238 -41.07 -10.42 4.57
C SER A 238 -41.13 -10.22 3.07
N ASP A 239 -42.02 -9.36 2.58
CA ASP A 239 -42.12 -9.05 1.15
C ASP A 239 -40.96 -8.14 0.67
N GLY A 240 -39.80 -8.19 1.32
CA GLY A 240 -38.61 -7.37 1.06
C GLY A 240 -37.52 -8.13 0.30
N VAL A 241 -36.52 -7.40 -0.20
CA VAL A 241 -35.41 -7.96 -0.98
C VAL A 241 -34.06 -7.39 -0.53
N VAL A 242 -33.01 -8.18 -0.70
CA VAL A 242 -31.62 -7.71 -0.55
C VAL A 242 -30.86 -7.95 -1.84
N LEU A 243 -30.35 -6.88 -2.45
CA LEU A 243 -29.45 -6.97 -3.59
C LEU A 243 -28.01 -6.90 -3.09
N ALA A 244 -27.12 -7.70 -3.67
CA ALA A 244 -25.73 -7.78 -3.26
C ALA A 244 -24.77 -7.60 -4.44
N GLY A 245 -23.65 -6.92 -4.18
CA GLY A 245 -22.61 -6.66 -5.18
C GLY A 245 -21.22 -6.53 -4.57
N ARG A 246 -20.24 -6.29 -5.44
CA ARG A 246 -18.84 -6.05 -5.06
C ARG A 246 -18.27 -4.89 -5.88
N LEU A 247 -17.79 -3.88 -5.18
CA LEU A 247 -17.17 -2.68 -5.74
C LEU A 247 -15.65 -2.74 -5.55
N SER A 248 -14.89 -2.32 -6.54
CA SER A 248 -13.43 -2.20 -6.47
C SER A 248 -12.97 -1.29 -7.59
N ALA A 249 -12.16 -0.27 -7.28
CA ALA A 249 -11.57 0.59 -8.32
C ALA A 249 -10.68 -0.20 -9.30
N GLY A 250 -10.13 -1.35 -8.88
CA GLY A 250 -9.38 -2.25 -9.76
C GLY A 250 -10.25 -3.12 -10.68
N THR A 251 -11.56 -3.22 -10.44
CA THR A 251 -12.49 -4.03 -11.25
C THR A 251 -13.42 -3.16 -12.07
N GLN A 252 -14.06 -2.18 -11.44
CA GLN A 252 -14.81 -1.12 -12.10
C GLN A 252 -13.89 0.10 -12.24
N THR A 253 -13.01 0.06 -13.24
CA THR A 253 -11.91 1.02 -13.40
C THR A 253 -12.36 2.47 -13.52
N TRP A 254 -13.55 2.71 -14.09
CA TRP A 254 -14.11 4.05 -14.17
C TRP A 254 -14.37 4.69 -12.81
N LEU A 255 -14.57 3.91 -11.74
CA LEU A 255 -14.74 4.46 -10.39
C LEU A 255 -13.48 5.18 -9.90
N ALA A 256 -12.30 4.81 -10.38
CA ALA A 256 -11.04 5.45 -10.03
C ALA A 256 -10.96 6.92 -10.49
N ASP A 257 -11.75 7.29 -11.50
CA ASP A 257 -11.79 8.65 -12.05
C ASP A 257 -12.64 9.62 -11.22
N HIS A 258 -13.25 9.18 -10.11
CA HIS A 258 -13.99 10.07 -9.21
C HIS A 258 -13.23 10.25 -7.89
N GLU A 259 -12.25 11.16 -7.91
CA GLU A 259 -11.40 11.49 -6.77
C GLU A 259 -11.79 12.83 -6.15
N VAL A 260 -11.98 12.84 -4.83
CA VAL A 260 -12.30 14.02 -4.03
C VAL A 260 -11.37 14.08 -2.81
N HIS A 261 -10.66 15.19 -2.64
CA HIS A 261 -9.63 15.45 -1.63
C HIS A 261 -8.62 14.30 -1.50
N GLY A 262 -8.07 13.83 -2.63
CA GLY A 262 -7.04 12.78 -2.65
C GLY A 262 -7.59 11.34 -2.51
N ARG A 263 -8.91 11.14 -2.61
CA ARG A 263 -9.57 9.85 -2.34
C ARG A 263 -10.59 9.48 -3.39
N VAL A 264 -10.54 8.25 -3.86
CA VAL A 264 -11.57 7.68 -4.75
C VAL A 264 -12.86 7.46 -3.96
N LEU A 265 -13.91 8.19 -4.31
CA LEU A 265 -15.24 8.10 -3.69
C LEU A 265 -16.24 7.47 -4.66
N LEU A 266 -17.13 6.62 -4.15
CA LEU A 266 -18.31 6.23 -4.91
C LEU A 266 -19.19 7.49 -5.10
N PRO A 267 -19.49 7.92 -6.33
CA PRO A 267 -20.27 9.13 -6.56
C PRO A 267 -21.71 8.95 -6.06
N ALA A 268 -22.34 10.06 -5.66
CA ALA A 268 -23.73 10.09 -5.22
C ALA A 268 -24.71 9.51 -6.25
N THR A 269 -24.42 9.72 -7.53
CA THR A 269 -25.20 9.19 -8.65
C THR A 269 -25.15 7.67 -8.76
N ALA A 270 -24.08 7.03 -8.28
CA ALA A 270 -24.01 5.56 -8.21
C ALA A 270 -24.88 5.01 -7.08
N PHE A 271 -24.99 5.69 -5.94
CA PHE A 271 -25.97 5.31 -4.91
C PHE A 271 -27.39 5.40 -5.44
N LEU A 272 -27.72 6.46 -6.18
CA LEU A 272 -29.03 6.64 -6.76
C LEU A 272 -29.38 5.53 -7.76
N ASP A 273 -28.47 5.21 -8.68
CA ASP A 273 -28.65 4.14 -9.67
C ASP A 273 -28.81 2.75 -9.03
N LEU A 274 -28.06 2.45 -7.96
CA LEU A 274 -28.25 1.24 -7.16
C LEU A 274 -29.64 1.15 -6.51
N VAL A 275 -30.14 2.28 -5.98
CA VAL A 275 -31.46 2.36 -5.35
C VAL A 275 -32.58 2.26 -6.37
N VAL A 276 -32.45 2.89 -7.54
CA VAL A 276 -33.41 2.76 -8.66
C VAL A 276 -33.51 1.30 -9.08
N ARG A 277 -32.37 0.63 -9.31
CA ARG A 277 -32.37 -0.79 -9.68
C ARG A 277 -33.02 -1.67 -8.61
N ALA A 278 -32.79 -1.38 -7.34
CA ALA A 278 -33.43 -2.10 -6.24
C ALA A 278 -34.95 -1.86 -6.18
N GLY A 279 -35.40 -0.65 -6.53
CA GLY A 279 -36.82 -0.32 -6.67
C GLY A 279 -37.50 -1.09 -7.80
N ASP A 280 -36.83 -1.26 -8.94
CA ASP A 280 -37.35 -2.06 -10.07
C ASP A 280 -37.68 -3.51 -9.67
N GLU A 281 -36.87 -4.13 -8.79
CA GLU A 281 -37.10 -5.52 -8.33
C GLU A 281 -38.39 -5.67 -7.52
N VAL A 282 -38.88 -4.59 -6.92
CA VAL A 282 -40.09 -4.57 -6.07
C VAL A 282 -41.24 -3.78 -6.69
N GLY A 283 -41.12 -3.35 -7.94
CA GLY A 283 -42.13 -2.58 -8.65
C GLY A 283 -42.26 -1.12 -8.20
N CYS A 284 -41.25 -0.56 -7.55
CA CYS A 284 -41.21 0.85 -7.15
C CYS A 284 -40.35 1.66 -8.13
N GLY A 285 -40.99 2.32 -9.09
CA GLY A 285 -40.32 3.12 -10.13
C GLY A 285 -39.87 4.52 -9.69
N ARG A 286 -40.22 4.95 -8.47
CA ARG A 286 -39.90 6.29 -7.96
C ARG A 286 -39.13 6.24 -6.65
N VAL A 287 -38.02 6.98 -6.59
CA VAL A 287 -37.33 7.28 -5.33
C VAL A 287 -37.97 8.53 -4.75
N GLU A 288 -38.79 8.37 -3.72
CA GLU A 288 -39.48 9.48 -3.06
C GLU A 288 -38.47 10.37 -2.33
N GLU A 289 -37.56 9.76 -1.58
CA GLU A 289 -36.46 10.41 -0.88
C GLU A 289 -35.25 9.47 -0.81
N LEU A 290 -34.03 10.02 -0.97
CA LEU A 290 -32.77 9.33 -0.70
C LEU A 290 -31.79 10.31 -0.06
N SER A 291 -31.42 10.04 1.19
CA SER A 291 -30.42 10.80 1.95
C SER A 291 -29.09 10.04 2.00
N LEU A 292 -27.98 10.75 1.77
CA LEU A 292 -26.63 10.21 1.83
C LEU A 292 -26.01 10.45 3.21
N GLY A 293 -25.45 9.39 3.79
CA GLY A 293 -24.82 9.35 5.10
C GLY A 293 -23.29 9.35 4.99
N ALA A 294 -22.66 8.26 5.44
CA ALA A 294 -21.21 8.14 5.39
C ALA A 294 -20.71 7.98 3.93
N PRO A 295 -19.66 8.69 3.49
CA PRO A 295 -19.09 8.50 2.15
C PRO A 295 -18.47 7.10 2.02
N LEU A 296 -18.56 6.49 0.83
CA LEU A 296 -17.91 5.22 0.53
C LEU A 296 -16.62 5.46 -0.26
N THR A 297 -15.47 5.25 0.39
CA THR A 297 -14.14 5.34 -0.23
C THR A 297 -13.71 3.99 -0.80
N LEU A 298 -13.09 3.97 -1.98
CA LEU A 298 -12.56 2.77 -2.61
C LEU A 298 -11.04 2.80 -2.64
N GLY A 299 -10.38 1.78 -2.09
CA GLY A 299 -8.94 1.62 -2.23
C GLY A 299 -8.56 1.09 -3.62
N PRO A 300 -7.32 1.32 -4.10
CA PRO A 300 -6.88 0.91 -5.43
C PRO A 300 -6.91 -0.62 -5.63
N ARG A 301 -6.86 -1.41 -4.55
CA ARG A 301 -6.91 -2.88 -4.56
C ARG A 301 -7.90 -3.48 -3.56
N GLU A 302 -8.62 -2.65 -2.81
CA GLU A 302 -9.55 -3.10 -1.78
C GLU A 302 -10.93 -3.29 -2.40
N GLY A 303 -11.51 -4.49 -2.24
CA GLY A 303 -12.90 -4.73 -2.60
C GLY A 303 -13.83 -4.33 -1.47
N MET A 304 -15.00 -3.80 -1.80
CA MET A 304 -16.11 -3.53 -0.87
C MET A 304 -17.30 -4.39 -1.26
N ARG A 305 -17.86 -5.14 -0.31
CA ARG A 305 -19.18 -5.77 -0.49
C ARG A 305 -20.23 -4.71 -0.28
N ILE A 306 -21.19 -4.64 -1.17
CA ILE A 306 -22.34 -3.73 -1.07
C ILE A 306 -23.63 -4.53 -0.96
N GLN A 307 -24.54 -4.06 -0.12
CA GLN A 307 -25.88 -4.59 0.04
C GLN A 307 -26.91 -3.46 -0.01
N ILE A 308 -27.98 -3.66 -0.75
CA ILE A 308 -29.13 -2.77 -0.79
C ILE A 308 -30.30 -3.55 -0.21
N ALA A 309 -30.76 -3.13 0.96
CA ALA A 309 -31.89 -3.73 1.64
C ALA A 309 -33.14 -2.91 1.35
N VAL A 310 -34.18 -3.55 0.83
CA VAL A 310 -35.50 -2.96 0.60
C VAL A 310 -36.52 -3.65 1.51
N GLY A 311 -37.24 -2.86 2.30
CA GLY A 311 -38.24 -3.34 3.24
C GLY A 311 -39.53 -3.84 2.57
N ALA A 312 -40.38 -4.45 3.38
CA ALA A 312 -41.77 -4.74 3.03
C ALA A 312 -42.55 -3.44 2.76
N PRO A 313 -43.65 -3.48 1.98
CA PRO A 313 -44.44 -2.28 1.73
C PRO A 313 -45.21 -1.88 2.99
N ASP A 314 -45.34 -0.58 3.23
CA ASP A 314 -46.25 -0.04 4.24
C ASP A 314 -47.70 0.01 3.73
N GLU A 315 -48.61 0.60 4.52
CA GLU A 315 -50.03 0.71 4.19
C GLU A 315 -50.30 1.49 2.89
N ASP A 316 -49.39 2.39 2.50
CA ASP A 316 -49.46 3.22 1.29
C ASP A 316 -48.64 2.61 0.13
N GLY A 317 -48.10 1.40 0.30
CA GLY A 317 -47.27 0.71 -0.70
C GLY A 317 -45.84 1.24 -0.81
N ARG A 318 -45.39 2.09 0.12
CA ARG A 318 -44.03 2.64 0.15
C ARG A 318 -43.08 1.65 0.81
N ARG A 319 -41.82 1.67 0.41
CA ARG A 319 -40.79 0.75 0.92
C ARG A 319 -39.57 1.52 1.39
N SER A 320 -39.05 1.18 2.57
CA SER A 320 -37.76 1.70 3.02
C SER A 320 -36.63 1.07 2.20
N VAL A 321 -35.57 1.83 1.94
CA VAL A 321 -34.36 1.36 1.28
C VAL A 321 -33.11 1.82 2.03
N GLY A 322 -32.11 0.96 2.12
CA GLY A 322 -30.81 1.29 2.72
C GLY A 322 -29.65 0.66 1.97
N VAL A 323 -28.64 1.47 1.65
CA VAL A 323 -27.40 1.02 0.99
C VAL A 323 -26.29 0.90 2.03
N HIS A 324 -25.72 -0.29 2.12
CA HIS A 324 -24.73 -0.65 3.13
C HIS A 324 -23.49 -1.22 2.46
N SER A 325 -22.32 -0.96 3.01
CA SER A 325 -21.10 -1.64 2.56
C SER A 325 -20.23 -2.11 3.72
N ARG A 326 -19.33 -3.03 3.40
CA ARG A 326 -18.22 -3.43 4.27
C ARG A 326 -17.05 -3.91 3.43
N PRO A 327 -15.81 -3.89 3.96
CA PRO A 327 -14.66 -4.45 3.27
C PRO A 327 -14.87 -5.91 2.86
N ASP A 328 -14.53 -6.23 1.62
CA ASP A 328 -14.54 -7.59 1.06
C ASP A 328 -13.33 -8.37 1.57
N THR A 329 -13.40 -8.72 2.85
CA THR A 329 -12.38 -9.52 3.53
C THR A 329 -12.99 -10.85 3.96
N SER A 330 -12.13 -11.75 4.40
CA SER A 330 -12.53 -12.99 5.06
C SER A 330 -12.98 -12.76 6.52
N ASP A 331 -13.05 -11.51 6.98
CA ASP A 331 -13.59 -11.14 8.29
C ASP A 331 -15.09 -10.84 8.19
N GLU A 332 -15.91 -11.80 8.59
CA GLU A 332 -17.37 -11.70 8.54
C GLU A 332 -17.95 -10.81 9.66
N ASN A 333 -17.13 -10.32 10.60
CA ASN A 333 -17.54 -9.49 11.74
C ASN A 333 -17.52 -7.99 11.49
N LEU A 334 -16.94 -7.54 10.38
CA LEU A 334 -16.89 -6.10 10.11
C LEU A 334 -18.32 -5.56 10.04
N PRO A 335 -18.63 -4.49 10.81
CA PRO A 335 -19.96 -3.90 10.78
C PRO A 335 -20.25 -3.39 9.37
N TRP A 336 -21.53 -3.46 9.01
CA TRP A 336 -22.02 -2.80 7.82
C TRP A 336 -22.11 -1.31 8.08
N THR A 337 -21.49 -0.50 7.23
CA THR A 337 -21.65 0.95 7.24
C THR A 337 -22.81 1.32 6.33
N GLN A 338 -23.79 2.04 6.85
CA GLN A 338 -24.88 2.59 6.05
C GLN A 338 -24.43 3.88 5.36
N HIS A 339 -24.52 3.90 4.03
CA HIS A 339 -24.08 5.00 3.19
C HIS A 339 -25.24 5.82 2.65
N ALA A 340 -26.40 5.20 2.47
CA ALA A 340 -27.60 5.89 2.02
C ALA A 340 -28.85 5.24 2.62
N SER A 341 -29.90 6.01 2.82
CA SER A 341 -31.24 5.51 3.16
C SER A 341 -32.32 6.40 2.59
N GLY A 342 -33.48 5.81 2.34
CA GLY A 342 -34.58 6.50 1.69
C GLY A 342 -35.87 5.71 1.66
N THR A 343 -36.78 6.21 0.84
CA THR A 343 -38.12 5.65 0.63
C THR A 343 -38.39 5.54 -0.87
N LEU A 344 -38.91 4.37 -1.27
CA LEU A 344 -39.32 4.03 -2.61
C LEU A 344 -40.85 3.99 -2.69
N ALA A 345 -41.41 4.41 -3.82
CA ALA A 345 -42.84 4.40 -4.07
C ALA A 345 -43.14 3.93 -5.51
N ALA A 346 -44.39 3.56 -5.77
CA ALA A 346 -44.86 3.38 -7.14
C ALA A 346 -44.76 4.71 -7.91
N ASP A 347 -44.39 4.64 -9.19
CA ASP A 347 -44.36 5.82 -10.03
C ASP A 347 -45.74 6.07 -10.65
N GLU A 348 -46.39 7.16 -10.24
CA GLU A 348 -47.69 7.61 -10.76
C GLU A 348 -47.57 8.93 -11.55
N GLY A 349 -46.35 9.43 -11.74
CA GLY A 349 -46.09 10.73 -12.38
C GLY A 349 -45.99 10.64 -13.91
N SER A 350 -46.54 11.63 -14.61
CA SER A 350 -46.21 11.83 -16.03
C SER A 350 -44.78 12.37 -16.18
N PRO A 351 -43.97 11.88 -17.13
CA PRO A 351 -42.62 12.38 -17.36
C PRO A 351 -42.61 13.89 -17.63
N GLN A 352 -41.69 14.60 -16.99
CA GLN A 352 -41.48 16.01 -17.30
C GLN A 352 -40.71 16.13 -18.63
N ALA A 353 -41.36 16.64 -19.66
CA ALA A 353 -40.72 16.84 -20.96
C ALA A 353 -39.77 18.05 -20.94
N LEU A 354 -38.61 17.90 -21.56
CA LEU A 354 -37.71 18.99 -21.91
C LEU A 354 -37.89 19.30 -23.40
N ASP A 355 -38.23 20.54 -23.74
CA ASP A 355 -38.30 20.95 -25.14
C ASP A 355 -36.88 21.06 -25.72
N ALA A 356 -36.46 20.02 -26.44
CA ALA A 356 -35.18 19.96 -27.12
C ALA A 356 -35.26 20.31 -28.62
N SER A 357 -36.43 20.78 -29.11
CA SER A 357 -36.62 21.09 -30.53
C SER A 357 -35.80 22.31 -31.00
N ALA A 358 -35.39 23.17 -30.07
CA ALA A 358 -34.44 24.26 -30.27
C ALA A 358 -33.34 24.20 -29.20
N TRP A 359 -32.12 23.84 -29.61
CA TRP A 359 -30.97 23.67 -28.71
C TRP A 359 -29.71 24.39 -29.22
N PRO A 360 -29.02 25.21 -28.41
CA PRO A 360 -29.38 25.60 -27.04
C PRO A 360 -30.70 26.41 -27.01
N PRO A 361 -31.41 26.45 -25.88
CA PRO A 361 -32.67 27.17 -25.79
C PRO A 361 -32.54 28.64 -26.16
N ALA A 362 -33.56 29.19 -26.80
CA ALA A 362 -33.61 30.61 -27.12
C ALA A 362 -33.37 31.48 -25.87
N GLU A 363 -32.59 32.55 -26.06
CA GLU A 363 -32.18 33.52 -25.03
C GLU A 363 -31.22 32.98 -23.94
N ALA A 364 -30.75 31.73 -24.05
CA ALA A 364 -29.69 31.21 -23.19
C ALA A 364 -28.31 31.68 -23.66
N ARG A 365 -27.44 32.08 -22.72
CA ARG A 365 -26.06 32.54 -22.99
C ARG A 365 -25.07 31.42 -22.69
N PRO A 366 -24.05 31.19 -23.52
CA PRO A 366 -23.03 30.17 -23.24
C PRO A 366 -22.29 30.49 -21.94
N VAL A 367 -21.98 29.44 -21.17
CA VAL A 367 -21.09 29.46 -20.01
C VAL A 367 -19.71 29.00 -20.48
N ASP A 368 -18.67 29.72 -20.08
CA ASP A 368 -17.29 29.33 -20.37
C ASP A 368 -16.88 28.13 -19.51
N LEU A 369 -16.37 27.08 -20.15
CA LEU A 369 -15.92 25.85 -19.50
C LEU A 369 -14.39 25.66 -19.61
N ASP A 370 -13.68 26.59 -20.27
CA ASP A 370 -12.23 26.54 -20.36
C ASP A 370 -11.62 26.61 -18.95
N GLY A 371 -10.76 25.66 -18.60
CA GLY A 371 -10.15 25.61 -17.26
C GLY A 371 -11.06 25.07 -16.15
N PHE A 372 -12.30 24.65 -16.45
CA PHE A 372 -13.29 24.27 -15.44
C PHE A 372 -12.82 23.09 -14.57
N TYR A 373 -12.33 22.01 -15.19
CA TYR A 373 -11.90 20.82 -14.45
C TYR A 373 -10.55 21.02 -13.77
N GLU A 374 -9.65 21.84 -14.32
CA GLU A 374 -8.41 22.22 -13.64
C GLU A 374 -8.71 22.99 -12.35
N THR A 375 -9.61 23.97 -12.42
CA THR A 375 -10.04 24.75 -11.23
C THR A 375 -10.67 23.84 -10.18
N ARG A 376 -11.50 22.87 -10.60
CA ARG A 376 -12.08 21.88 -9.68
C ARG A 376 -11.04 20.98 -9.03
N ALA A 377 -10.01 20.58 -9.76
CA ALA A 377 -8.90 19.81 -9.20
C ALA A 377 -8.13 20.59 -8.14
N GLU A 378 -7.94 21.91 -8.32
CA GLU A 378 -7.36 22.80 -7.30
C GLU A 378 -8.21 22.87 -6.03
N ASP A 379 -9.53 22.83 -6.15
CA ASP A 379 -10.47 22.72 -5.03
C ASP A 379 -10.55 21.31 -4.41
N GLY A 380 -9.78 20.35 -4.94
CA GLY A 380 -9.71 18.97 -4.46
C GLY A 380 -10.59 17.97 -5.21
N PHE A 381 -11.22 18.33 -6.32
CA PHE A 381 -12.13 17.47 -7.12
C PHE A 381 -11.41 17.02 -8.38
N ALA A 382 -10.49 16.06 -8.21
CA ALA A 382 -9.65 15.53 -9.27
C ALA A 382 -10.42 14.49 -10.11
N TYR A 383 -11.35 14.96 -10.92
CA TYR A 383 -12.11 14.08 -11.83
C TYR A 383 -11.23 13.62 -13.00
N GLY A 384 -11.18 12.31 -13.22
CA GLY A 384 -10.55 11.68 -14.38
C GLY A 384 -11.45 11.67 -15.63
N PRO A 385 -10.95 11.17 -16.77
CA PRO A 385 -11.58 11.30 -18.07
C PRO A 385 -13.03 10.84 -18.17
N VAL A 386 -13.44 9.80 -17.41
CA VAL A 386 -14.83 9.31 -17.43
C VAL A 386 -15.82 10.27 -16.77
N PHE A 387 -15.38 11.05 -15.77
CA PHE A 387 -16.23 12.02 -15.07
C PHE A 387 -16.17 13.43 -15.66
N GLN A 388 -15.26 13.68 -16.62
CA GLN A 388 -15.17 14.93 -17.36
C GLN A 388 -16.14 15.00 -18.56
N GLY A 389 -17.40 14.61 -18.33
CA GLY A 389 -18.41 14.43 -19.38
C GLY A 389 -19.18 15.71 -19.79
N LEU A 390 -19.06 16.81 -19.04
CA LEU A 390 -19.74 18.07 -19.35
C LEU A 390 -19.14 18.72 -20.61
N ARG A 391 -19.91 18.79 -21.71
CA ARG A 391 -19.45 19.29 -23.01
C ARG A 391 -19.75 20.75 -23.25
N ALA A 392 -20.96 21.18 -22.86
CA ALA A 392 -21.40 22.53 -23.06
C ALA A 392 -22.44 22.91 -22.02
N ALA A 393 -22.47 24.18 -21.64
CA ALA A 393 -23.44 24.73 -20.71
C ALA A 393 -23.94 26.11 -21.18
N TRP A 394 -25.23 26.38 -20.98
CA TRP A 394 -25.87 27.66 -21.27
C TRP A 394 -26.75 28.09 -20.12
N ARG A 395 -26.85 29.39 -19.87
CA ARG A 395 -27.59 29.97 -18.77
C ARG A 395 -28.70 30.90 -19.25
N ARG A 396 -29.89 30.75 -18.67
CA ARG A 396 -31.04 31.64 -18.85
C ARG A 396 -31.68 31.94 -17.49
N GLY A 397 -31.36 33.10 -16.91
CA GLY A 397 -31.79 33.45 -15.56
C GLY A 397 -31.20 32.51 -14.50
N ASP A 398 -32.07 31.79 -13.79
CA ASP A 398 -31.72 30.75 -12.80
C ASP A 398 -31.79 29.32 -13.38
N GLU A 399 -32.01 29.19 -14.69
CA GLU A 399 -31.94 27.91 -15.40
C GLU A 399 -30.56 27.74 -16.05
N VAL A 400 -30.01 26.52 -15.95
CA VAL A 400 -28.79 26.08 -16.64
C VAL A 400 -29.14 24.89 -17.51
N PHE A 401 -28.71 24.93 -18.77
CA PHE A 401 -28.90 23.90 -19.77
C PHE A 401 -27.55 23.29 -20.12
N VAL A 402 -27.46 21.97 -20.24
CA VAL A 402 -26.19 21.29 -20.47
C VAL A 402 -26.29 20.18 -21.50
N GLU A 403 -25.18 19.95 -22.19
CA GLU A 403 -24.90 18.72 -22.93
C GLU A 403 -23.80 17.95 -22.19
N ALA A 404 -24.06 16.68 -21.91
CA ALA A 404 -23.12 15.78 -21.26
C ALA A 404 -23.00 14.47 -22.05
N GLU A 405 -21.81 13.89 -22.07
CA GLU A 405 -21.45 12.73 -22.88
C GLU A 405 -20.44 11.83 -22.17
N LEU A 406 -20.64 10.52 -22.26
CA LEU A 406 -19.65 9.52 -21.83
C LEU A 406 -18.63 9.20 -22.93
N PRO A 407 -17.37 8.90 -22.59
CA PRO A 407 -16.43 8.36 -23.55
C PRO A 407 -16.93 7.05 -24.21
N GLU A 408 -16.67 6.87 -25.51
CA GLU A 408 -17.17 5.71 -26.30
C GLU A 408 -16.81 4.33 -25.73
N HIS A 409 -15.72 4.22 -24.96
CA HIS A 409 -15.25 2.96 -24.38
C HIS A 409 -15.94 2.60 -23.05
N VAL A 410 -16.78 3.49 -22.49
CA VAL A 410 -17.49 3.26 -21.23
C VAL A 410 -18.85 2.58 -21.52
N PRO A 411 -19.11 1.37 -20.97
CA PRO A 411 -20.34 0.66 -21.25
C PRO A 411 -21.54 1.28 -20.51
N THR A 412 -22.62 1.57 -21.23
CA THR A 412 -23.89 2.08 -20.66
C THR A 412 -24.89 0.99 -20.30
N ARG A 413 -24.70 -0.22 -20.82
CA ARG A 413 -25.66 -1.33 -20.67
C ARG A 413 -25.76 -1.82 -19.22
N GLY A 414 -26.98 -1.94 -18.73
CA GLY A 414 -27.30 -2.48 -17.40
C GLY A 414 -27.40 -1.43 -16.30
N PHE A 415 -26.95 -0.20 -16.55
CA PHE A 415 -27.26 0.96 -15.72
C PHE A 415 -28.63 1.54 -16.10
N GLY A 416 -29.30 2.18 -15.13
CA GLY A 416 -30.45 3.01 -15.42
C GLY A 416 -30.00 4.22 -16.24
N LEU A 417 -29.27 5.12 -15.60
CA LEU A 417 -28.46 6.15 -16.24
C LEU A 417 -27.04 6.03 -15.67
N HIS A 418 -26.03 5.95 -16.53
CA HIS A 418 -24.66 5.71 -16.06
C HIS A 418 -24.26 6.77 -15.03
N PRO A 419 -23.74 6.40 -13.84
CA PRO A 419 -23.47 7.34 -12.77
C PRO A 419 -22.59 8.53 -13.18
N ALA A 420 -21.51 8.28 -13.93
CA ALA A 420 -20.63 9.35 -14.41
C ALA A 420 -21.31 10.34 -15.39
N LEU A 421 -22.32 9.89 -16.16
CA LEU A 421 -23.06 10.76 -17.07
C LEU A 421 -23.98 11.71 -16.31
N LEU A 422 -24.71 11.17 -15.33
CA LEU A 422 -25.53 11.99 -14.46
C LEU A 422 -24.66 12.93 -13.62
N ASP A 423 -23.51 12.48 -13.13
CA ASP A 423 -22.61 13.29 -12.31
C ASP A 423 -22.04 14.47 -13.11
N ALA A 424 -21.67 14.24 -14.37
CA ALA A 424 -21.28 15.30 -15.29
C ALA A 424 -22.37 16.36 -15.51
N VAL A 425 -23.66 15.98 -15.52
CA VAL A 425 -24.78 16.93 -15.54
C VAL A 425 -24.82 17.77 -14.24
N LEU A 426 -24.56 17.15 -13.09
CA LEU A 426 -24.57 17.83 -11.79
C LEU A 426 -23.40 18.80 -11.61
N HIS A 427 -22.28 18.64 -12.33
CA HIS A 427 -21.18 19.61 -12.30
C HIS A 427 -21.63 21.04 -12.64
N ALA A 428 -22.68 21.16 -13.46
CA ALA A 428 -23.27 22.44 -13.84
C ALA A 428 -24.14 23.08 -12.75
N ALA A 429 -24.38 22.40 -11.62
CA ALA A 429 -25.01 23.00 -10.44
C ALA A 429 -24.25 24.23 -9.93
N ALA A 430 -22.93 24.31 -10.18
CA ALA A 430 -22.12 25.49 -9.85
C ALA A 430 -22.52 26.76 -10.62
N PHE A 431 -23.29 26.63 -11.71
CA PHE A 431 -23.75 27.77 -12.51
C PHE A 431 -25.18 28.22 -12.17
N VAL A 432 -25.85 27.54 -11.23
CA VAL A 432 -27.25 27.81 -10.85
C VAL A 432 -27.31 28.92 -9.78
N GLY A 433 -27.76 30.12 -10.17
CA GLY A 433 -27.90 31.31 -9.31
C GLY A 433 -26.68 32.24 -9.36
N ALA A 434 -26.89 33.54 -9.58
CA ALA A 434 -25.81 34.54 -9.67
C ALA A 434 -25.59 35.16 -8.29
N GLU A 435 -24.75 34.55 -7.45
CA GLU A 435 -24.07 35.16 -6.29
C GLU A 435 -23.23 34.11 -5.52
N THR A 436 -22.34 33.41 -6.23
CA THR A 436 -21.36 32.52 -5.58
C THR A 436 -19.96 32.84 -6.06
N GLU A 437 -19.55 34.10 -5.89
CA GLU A 437 -18.14 34.38 -5.61
C GLU A 437 -17.84 33.75 -4.23
N GLY A 438 -17.20 32.58 -4.23
CA GLY A 438 -16.72 31.90 -3.01
C GLY A 438 -17.49 30.67 -2.53
N ALA A 439 -18.40 30.07 -3.32
CA ALA A 439 -18.96 28.77 -2.93
C ALA A 439 -17.98 27.64 -3.25
N GLY A 440 -17.28 27.16 -2.21
CA GLY A 440 -16.49 25.95 -2.27
C GLY A 440 -17.29 24.74 -2.78
N SER A 441 -16.58 23.68 -3.10
CA SER A 441 -17.10 22.51 -3.79
C SER A 441 -18.30 21.84 -3.13
N LEU A 442 -19.41 21.78 -3.88
CA LEU A 442 -20.68 21.22 -3.45
C LEU A 442 -20.81 19.76 -3.90
N LEU A 443 -21.19 18.87 -2.99
CA LEU A 443 -21.54 17.48 -3.25
C LEU A 443 -23.05 17.25 -3.07
N PRO A 444 -23.66 16.35 -3.86
CA PRO A 444 -25.03 15.88 -3.61
C PRO A 444 -25.18 15.28 -2.21
N PHE A 445 -26.23 15.65 -1.50
CA PHE A 445 -26.52 15.17 -0.14
C PHE A 445 -27.85 14.44 -0.04
N ALA A 446 -28.91 14.97 -0.67
CA ALA A 446 -30.23 14.34 -0.66
C ALA A 446 -30.96 14.52 -1.98
N TRP A 447 -31.71 13.50 -2.37
CA TRP A 447 -32.52 13.43 -3.59
C TRP A 447 -33.99 13.27 -3.21
N GLU A 448 -34.87 14.04 -3.85
CA GLU A 448 -36.32 13.92 -3.68
C GLU A 448 -37.00 13.77 -5.04
N GLY A 449 -37.93 12.82 -5.13
CA GLY A 449 -38.75 12.57 -6.29
C GLY A 449 -37.95 12.32 -7.57
N VAL A 450 -37.16 11.24 -7.57
CA VAL A 450 -36.42 10.78 -8.74
C VAL A 450 -37.21 9.70 -9.48
N SER A 451 -37.36 9.88 -10.80
CA SER A 451 -37.92 8.88 -11.71
C SER A 451 -37.00 8.71 -12.94
N LEU A 452 -36.85 7.47 -13.40
CA LEU A 452 -36.12 7.12 -14.60
C LEU A 452 -37.10 6.67 -15.70
N HIS A 453 -37.01 7.28 -16.88
CA HIS A 453 -37.97 7.09 -17.98
C HIS A 453 -37.39 6.28 -19.13
N ALA A 454 -36.07 6.35 -19.34
CA ALA A 454 -35.35 5.60 -20.35
C ALA A 454 -33.93 5.24 -19.86
N THR A 455 -33.36 4.17 -20.41
CA THR A 455 -32.05 3.64 -20.02
C THR A 455 -31.02 3.69 -21.14
N ALA A 456 -29.74 3.47 -20.79
CA ALA A 456 -28.63 3.27 -21.73
C ALA A 456 -28.24 4.46 -22.61
N ALA A 457 -28.65 5.69 -22.25
CA ALA A 457 -28.16 6.91 -22.88
C ALA A 457 -26.65 7.08 -22.65
N SER A 458 -25.90 7.38 -23.72
CA SER A 458 -24.48 7.76 -23.66
C SER A 458 -24.25 9.27 -23.77
N THR A 459 -25.28 10.00 -24.25
CA THR A 459 -25.29 11.45 -24.40
C THR A 459 -26.65 11.97 -23.96
N VAL A 460 -26.67 13.05 -23.19
CA VAL A 460 -27.90 13.66 -22.67
C VAL A 460 -27.88 15.17 -22.77
N ARG A 461 -29.08 15.74 -22.87
CA ARG A 461 -29.38 17.15 -22.63
C ARG A 461 -30.09 17.28 -21.31
N ALA A 462 -29.71 18.24 -20.48
CA ALA A 462 -30.36 18.44 -19.20
C ALA A 462 -30.63 19.90 -18.89
N LYS A 463 -31.65 20.14 -18.07
CA LYS A 463 -32.00 21.43 -17.48
C LYS A 463 -31.92 21.34 -15.97
N LEU A 464 -31.15 22.24 -15.36
CA LEU A 464 -31.06 22.45 -13.92
C LEU A 464 -31.75 23.78 -13.59
N ALA A 465 -32.64 23.80 -12.61
CA ALA A 465 -33.34 25.01 -12.19
C ALA A 465 -33.43 25.10 -10.66
N ARG A 466 -33.21 26.29 -10.10
CA ARG A 466 -33.34 26.51 -8.66
C ARG A 466 -34.81 26.40 -8.22
N THR A 467 -35.04 25.67 -7.15
CA THR A 467 -36.36 25.56 -6.49
C THR A 467 -36.48 26.60 -5.38
N GLY A 468 -37.69 27.08 -5.09
CA GLY A 468 -37.94 28.12 -4.08
C GLY A 468 -37.54 27.75 -2.64
N THR A 469 -37.25 26.48 -2.37
CA THR A 469 -36.81 25.93 -1.07
C THR A 469 -35.30 25.66 -1.00
N GLY A 470 -34.51 26.17 -1.96
CA GLY A 470 -33.04 26.09 -1.92
C GLY A 470 -32.40 24.82 -2.50
N GLY A 471 -33.18 23.93 -3.13
CA GLY A 471 -32.66 22.77 -3.89
C GLY A 471 -32.65 23.00 -5.41
N ILE A 472 -32.14 22.04 -6.18
CA ILE A 472 -32.03 22.09 -7.65
C ILE A 472 -32.94 21.02 -8.27
N ALA A 473 -33.85 21.41 -9.15
CA ALA A 473 -34.60 20.45 -9.97
C ALA A 473 -33.77 20.10 -11.22
N VAL A 474 -33.75 18.82 -11.62
CA VAL A 474 -33.00 18.33 -12.78
C VAL A 474 -33.94 17.59 -13.72
N THR A 475 -33.99 17.99 -14.99
CA THR A 475 -34.72 17.28 -16.05
C THR A 475 -33.72 16.85 -17.11
N VAL A 476 -33.65 15.55 -17.41
CA VAL A 476 -32.70 14.95 -18.36
C VAL A 476 -33.48 14.35 -19.53
N ALA A 477 -33.03 14.62 -20.75
CA ALA A 477 -33.57 14.09 -21.99
C ALA A 477 -32.44 13.60 -22.90
N ASP A 478 -32.77 12.77 -23.88
CA ASP A 478 -31.84 12.39 -24.96
C ASP A 478 -31.66 13.54 -25.98
N GLN A 479 -30.92 13.28 -27.06
CA GLN A 479 -30.67 14.28 -28.10
C GLN A 479 -31.94 14.68 -28.88
N ASP A 480 -32.94 13.80 -28.91
CA ASP A 480 -34.23 13.98 -29.59
C ASP A 480 -35.28 14.65 -28.68
N GLY A 481 -34.95 14.85 -27.39
CA GLY A 481 -35.84 15.44 -26.38
C GLY A 481 -36.74 14.45 -25.66
N ASN A 482 -36.54 13.15 -25.84
CA ASN A 482 -37.29 12.14 -25.09
C ASN A 482 -36.83 12.14 -23.62
N PRO A 483 -37.75 12.11 -22.63
CA PRO A 483 -37.39 12.07 -21.22
C PRO A 483 -36.52 10.86 -20.87
N VAL A 484 -35.42 11.11 -20.16
CA VAL A 484 -34.50 10.08 -19.65
C VAL A 484 -34.61 9.97 -18.13
N ALA A 485 -34.53 11.08 -17.40
CA ALA A 485 -34.65 11.10 -15.94
C ALA A 485 -35.20 12.45 -15.44
N SER A 486 -35.86 12.44 -14.30
CA SER A 486 -36.32 13.66 -13.62
C SER A 486 -36.04 13.59 -12.12
N VAL A 487 -35.52 14.68 -11.56
CA VAL A 487 -35.25 14.89 -10.13
C VAL A 487 -36.04 16.12 -9.70
N SER A 488 -37.00 15.93 -8.80
CA SER A 488 -37.85 17.02 -8.31
C SER A 488 -37.02 18.02 -7.50
N ARG A 489 -36.11 17.51 -6.66
CA ARG A 489 -35.20 18.34 -5.87
C ARG A 489 -33.93 17.59 -5.49
N LEU A 490 -32.79 18.24 -5.73
CA LEU A 490 -31.47 17.85 -5.29
C LEU A 490 -30.97 18.86 -4.28
N THR A 491 -30.60 18.40 -3.08
CA THR A 491 -29.92 19.20 -2.07
C THR A 491 -28.42 18.94 -2.16
N VAL A 492 -27.64 20.02 -2.27
CA VAL A 492 -26.17 19.97 -2.30
C VAL A 492 -25.58 20.64 -1.05
N ARG A 493 -24.42 20.16 -0.59
CA ARG A 493 -23.71 20.70 0.57
C ARG A 493 -22.20 20.82 0.29
N PRO A 494 -21.48 21.76 0.94
CA PRO A 494 -20.02 21.77 0.90
C PRO A 494 -19.45 20.43 1.39
N ALA A 495 -18.33 20.00 0.81
CA ALA A 495 -17.62 18.83 1.31
C ALA A 495 -17.02 19.12 2.70
N ASP A 496 -17.60 18.55 3.76
CA ASP A 496 -17.06 18.65 5.12
C ASP A 496 -15.81 17.76 5.33
N ASP A 497 -14.94 18.17 6.26
CA ASP A 497 -13.75 17.46 6.75
C ASP A 497 -13.99 16.04 7.31
N ARG A 498 -15.24 15.55 7.32
CA ARG A 498 -15.65 14.22 7.80
C ARG A 498 -15.01 13.07 7.01
N LEU A 499 -14.54 13.33 5.80
CA LEU A 499 -13.74 12.39 5.00
C LEU A 499 -12.51 11.89 5.79
N SER A 500 -11.97 12.65 6.74
CA SER A 500 -10.82 12.26 7.58
C SER A 500 -11.11 11.13 8.59
N THR A 501 -12.37 10.95 9.03
CA THR A 501 -12.72 10.13 10.22
C THR A 501 -13.02 8.65 9.94
N GLY A 502 -13.41 8.28 8.70
CA GLY A 502 -13.94 6.95 8.39
C GLY A 502 -12.93 5.80 8.41
N ARG A 503 -11.62 6.08 8.32
CA ARG A 503 -10.53 5.08 8.46
C ARG A 503 -9.84 5.12 9.83
N THR A 504 -9.91 6.24 10.56
CA THR A 504 -9.17 6.40 11.83
C THR A 504 -9.75 5.55 12.96
N SER A 505 -11.07 5.28 12.96
CA SER A 505 -11.68 4.35 13.94
C SER A 505 -11.25 2.89 13.73
N GLY A 506 -10.80 2.52 12.52
CA GLY A 506 -10.39 1.15 12.18
C GLY A 506 -9.10 0.67 12.87
N HIS A 507 -8.37 1.57 13.53
CA HIS A 507 -7.11 1.29 14.23
C HIS A 507 -7.14 1.66 15.72
N LEU A 508 -8.33 1.94 16.26
CA LEU A 508 -8.53 2.12 17.70
C LEU A 508 -9.10 0.84 18.30
N TYR A 509 -8.41 0.31 19.29
CA TYR A 509 -8.80 -0.89 20.01
C TYR A 509 -8.83 -0.63 21.51
N ARG A 510 -9.43 -1.56 22.25
CA ARG A 510 -9.40 -1.60 23.71
C ARG A 510 -9.28 -3.04 24.20
N LEU A 511 -8.86 -3.22 25.44
CA LEU A 511 -8.92 -4.51 26.11
C LEU A 511 -10.35 -4.75 26.62
N ALA A 512 -10.88 -5.95 26.35
CA ALA A 512 -12.16 -6.42 26.86
C ALA A 512 -11.93 -7.77 27.56
N TRP A 513 -12.50 -7.92 28.75
CA TRP A 513 -12.54 -9.20 29.43
C TRP A 513 -13.73 -10.01 28.91
N THR A 514 -13.44 -11.18 28.34
CA THR A 514 -14.44 -12.02 27.66
C THR A 514 -14.62 -13.32 28.43
N PRO A 515 -15.87 -13.75 28.72
CA PRO A 515 -16.13 -15.01 29.40
C PRO A 515 -15.49 -16.21 28.72
N VAL A 516 -14.84 -17.06 29.51
CA VAL A 516 -14.24 -18.34 29.08
C VAL A 516 -14.81 -19.48 29.91
N ALA A 517 -15.10 -20.61 29.25
CA ALA A 517 -15.71 -21.77 29.90
C ALA A 517 -14.67 -22.89 30.05
N ALA A 518 -14.45 -23.32 31.30
CA ALA A 518 -13.70 -24.53 31.61
C ALA A 518 -14.67 -25.66 31.93
N SER A 519 -14.53 -26.80 31.26
CA SER A 519 -15.44 -27.94 31.41
C SER A 519 -15.20 -28.74 32.71
N GLU A 520 -13.95 -28.90 33.15
CA GLU A 520 -13.60 -29.74 34.31
C GLU A 520 -12.55 -29.06 35.21
N PRO A 521 -12.56 -29.28 36.54
CA PRO A 521 -11.55 -28.75 37.45
C PRO A 521 -10.23 -29.54 37.38
N TYR A 522 -9.10 -28.87 37.56
CA TYR A 522 -7.78 -29.50 37.64
C TYR A 522 -7.70 -30.47 38.83
N ALA A 523 -7.41 -31.74 38.55
CA ALA A 523 -7.51 -32.83 39.53
C ALA A 523 -6.17 -33.25 40.17
N ALA A 524 -5.03 -32.86 39.60
CA ALA A 524 -3.72 -33.26 40.12
C ALA A 524 -3.34 -32.47 41.40
N PRO A 525 -2.35 -32.95 42.18
CA PRO A 525 -1.83 -32.22 43.33
C PRO A 525 -1.34 -30.82 42.93
N LEU A 526 -1.38 -29.90 43.89
CA LEU A 526 -0.94 -28.52 43.76
C LEU A 526 0.11 -28.20 44.82
N ALA A 527 1.01 -27.28 44.53
CA ALA A 527 1.89 -26.65 45.51
C ALA A 527 1.60 -25.15 45.61
N VAL A 528 1.79 -24.57 46.79
CA VAL A 528 1.81 -23.12 47.01
C VAL A 528 3.20 -22.76 47.52
N VAL A 529 3.82 -21.73 46.93
CA VAL A 529 5.18 -21.29 47.26
C VAL A 529 5.15 -19.83 47.70
N GLY A 530 5.91 -19.52 48.74
CA GLY A 530 6.01 -18.17 49.29
C GLY A 530 5.00 -17.92 50.40
N GLU A 531 4.75 -16.64 50.68
CA GLU A 531 3.78 -16.23 51.69
C GLU A 531 2.35 -16.50 51.20
N ASP A 532 1.61 -17.34 51.93
CA ASP A 532 0.24 -17.71 51.60
C ASP A 532 -0.76 -16.78 52.29
N THR A 533 -0.70 -15.48 51.97
CA THR A 533 -1.58 -14.46 52.58
C THR A 533 -3.05 -14.73 52.33
N ALA A 534 -3.37 -15.38 51.21
CA ALA A 534 -4.72 -15.69 50.75
C ALA A 534 -5.24 -17.08 51.21
N GLY A 535 -4.47 -17.84 52.00
CA GLY A 535 -4.89 -19.16 52.50
C GLY A 535 -5.13 -20.21 51.39
N LEU A 536 -4.45 -20.08 50.25
CA LEU A 536 -4.58 -20.95 49.09
C LEU A 536 -4.23 -22.41 49.41
N ALA A 537 -3.23 -22.65 50.27
CA ALA A 537 -2.79 -23.99 50.60
C ALA A 537 -3.89 -24.79 51.29
N GLU A 538 -4.58 -24.17 52.25
CA GLU A 538 -5.73 -24.77 52.93
C GLU A 538 -6.91 -24.91 51.98
N ALA A 539 -7.29 -23.83 51.28
CA ALA A 539 -8.44 -23.80 50.38
C ALA A 539 -8.37 -24.85 49.25
N LEU A 540 -7.16 -25.11 48.74
CA LEU A 540 -6.94 -26.05 47.64
C LEU A 540 -6.47 -27.43 48.11
N SER A 541 -6.25 -27.64 49.40
CA SER A 541 -5.54 -28.83 49.91
C SER A 541 -4.19 -29.04 49.21
N ALA A 542 -3.45 -27.94 48.99
CA ALA A 542 -2.15 -27.92 48.33
C ALA A 542 -1.00 -28.03 49.34
N THR A 543 0.18 -28.45 48.88
CA THR A 543 1.38 -28.49 49.74
C THR A 543 2.04 -27.12 49.77
N ALA A 544 2.20 -26.53 50.96
CA ALA A 544 2.86 -25.23 51.13
C ALA A 544 4.39 -25.40 51.26
N TYR A 545 5.13 -24.53 50.58
CA TYR A 545 6.59 -24.44 50.61
C TYR A 545 7.00 -22.98 50.85
N ALA A 546 8.09 -22.77 51.59
CA ALA A 546 8.57 -21.42 51.89
C ALA A 546 9.13 -20.71 50.64
N ASP A 547 9.81 -21.46 49.78
CA ASP A 547 10.42 -21.00 48.54
C ASP A 547 10.56 -22.15 47.53
N LEU A 548 10.91 -21.83 46.28
CA LEU A 548 11.09 -22.82 45.21
C LEU A 548 12.22 -23.83 45.51
N ALA A 549 13.24 -23.42 46.26
CA ALA A 549 14.40 -24.27 46.60
C ALA A 549 14.04 -25.35 47.63
N SER A 550 13.04 -25.10 48.47
CA SER A 550 12.54 -26.02 49.50
C SER A 550 11.60 -27.12 48.95
N MET A 551 11.24 -27.06 47.66
CA MET A 551 10.34 -28.03 47.04
C MET A 551 10.94 -29.43 46.96
N THR A 552 10.12 -30.45 47.24
CA THR A 552 10.53 -31.87 47.22
C THR A 552 9.96 -32.62 46.01
N ASP A 553 10.66 -33.68 45.57
CA ASP A 553 10.23 -34.54 44.45
C ASP A 553 9.16 -35.57 44.88
N PRO A 554 8.15 -35.87 44.02
CA PRO A 554 7.91 -35.29 42.70
C PRO A 554 7.16 -33.95 42.76
N CYS A 555 7.60 -32.98 41.96
CA CYS A 555 6.95 -31.67 41.85
C CYS A 555 5.52 -31.79 41.27
N PRO A 556 4.53 -31.11 41.89
CA PRO A 556 3.19 -30.98 41.31
C PRO A 556 3.24 -30.32 39.92
N GLY A 557 2.31 -30.71 39.03
CA GLY A 557 2.24 -30.12 37.68
C GLY A 557 1.89 -28.62 37.67
N VAL A 558 1.37 -28.08 38.78
CA VAL A 558 1.09 -26.66 38.95
C VAL A 558 1.58 -26.19 40.33
N VAL A 559 2.35 -25.10 40.32
CA VAL A 559 2.83 -24.39 41.50
C VAL A 559 2.18 -23.01 41.53
N LEU A 560 1.59 -22.62 42.65
CA LEU A 560 0.91 -21.34 42.84
C LEU A 560 1.78 -20.40 43.67
N ALA A 561 1.75 -19.10 43.35
CA ALA A 561 2.36 -18.06 44.16
C ALA A 561 1.41 -16.86 44.28
N ALA A 562 1.09 -16.46 45.51
CA ALA A 562 0.21 -15.32 45.79
C ALA A 562 0.98 -14.00 45.73
N VAL A 563 0.36 -12.98 45.11
CA VAL A 563 0.87 -11.61 45.05
C VAL A 563 -0.30 -10.67 45.29
N SER A 564 -0.36 -10.03 46.45
CA SER A 564 -1.37 -9.02 46.76
C SER A 564 -0.94 -7.64 46.31
N GLY A 565 -1.91 -6.84 45.86
CA GLY A 565 -1.74 -5.39 45.71
C GLY A 565 -2.07 -4.73 47.04
N ASP A 566 -1.19 -3.88 47.57
CA ASP A 566 -1.52 -3.01 48.69
C ASP A 566 -1.13 -1.58 48.36
N THR A 567 -2.04 -0.88 47.67
CA THR A 567 -1.95 0.56 47.42
C THR A 567 -2.53 1.39 48.57
N THR A 568 -3.09 0.75 49.60
CA THR A 568 -3.74 1.41 50.74
C THR A 568 -2.84 1.56 51.96
N SER A 569 -1.75 0.80 52.04
CA SER A 569 -0.78 0.87 53.13
C SER A 569 0.65 1.01 52.60
N GLY A 570 1.23 2.20 52.76
CA GLY A 570 2.62 2.50 52.40
C GLY A 570 2.79 3.41 51.18
N ASP A 571 4.05 3.69 50.84
CA ASP A 571 4.45 4.42 49.63
C ASP A 571 4.30 3.51 48.40
N VAL A 572 3.36 3.82 47.51
CA VAL A 572 3.01 3.01 46.33
C VAL A 572 4.20 2.78 45.41
N VAL A 573 5.13 3.74 45.32
CA VAL A 573 6.34 3.58 44.50
C VAL A 573 7.25 2.52 45.12
N THR A 574 7.48 2.56 46.43
CA THR A 574 8.21 1.48 47.13
C THR A 574 7.54 0.12 46.92
N VAL A 575 6.21 0.04 47.06
CA VAL A 575 5.45 -1.22 46.87
C VAL A 575 5.56 -1.73 45.43
N LEU A 576 5.49 -0.85 44.44
CA LEU A 576 5.69 -1.15 43.01
C LEU A 576 7.05 -1.80 42.76
N HIS A 577 8.11 -1.16 43.24
CA HIS A 577 9.48 -1.61 43.05
C HIS A 577 9.74 -2.95 43.71
N ASP A 578 9.23 -3.14 44.92
CA ASP A 578 9.38 -4.38 45.67
C ASP A 578 8.58 -5.54 45.06
N ALA A 579 7.32 -5.31 44.68
CA ALA A 579 6.46 -6.32 44.09
C ALA A 579 7.01 -6.83 42.75
N THR A 580 7.39 -5.93 41.86
CA THR A 580 7.93 -6.29 40.54
C THR A 580 9.29 -6.99 40.66
N ALA A 581 10.15 -6.56 41.59
CA ALA A 581 11.44 -7.24 41.85
C ALA A 581 11.26 -8.63 42.48
N ARG A 582 10.29 -8.81 43.39
CA ARG A 582 9.94 -10.13 43.96
C ARG A 582 9.45 -11.07 42.87
N VAL A 583 8.52 -10.64 42.02
CA VAL A 583 7.97 -11.45 40.93
C VAL A 583 9.07 -11.79 39.91
N LEU A 584 9.94 -10.83 39.55
CA LEU A 584 11.07 -11.09 38.67
C LEU A 584 11.98 -12.20 39.20
N ARG A 585 12.36 -12.14 40.49
CA ARG A 585 13.17 -13.20 41.12
C ARG A 585 12.46 -14.54 41.10
N LEU A 586 11.18 -14.58 41.46
CA LEU A 586 10.38 -15.81 41.46
C LEU A 586 10.36 -16.47 40.08
N VAL A 587 10.12 -15.71 39.01
CA VAL A 587 10.09 -16.27 37.65
C VAL A 587 11.49 -16.67 37.17
N GLN A 588 12.54 -15.93 37.53
CA GLN A 588 13.92 -16.29 37.20
C GLN A 588 14.36 -17.59 37.89
N GLU A 589 14.02 -17.75 39.17
CA GLU A 589 14.27 -18.98 39.92
C GLU A 589 13.50 -20.17 39.33
N TRP A 590 12.24 -19.95 38.94
CA TRP A 590 11.41 -20.95 38.27
C TRP A 590 11.98 -21.39 36.91
N LEU A 591 12.50 -20.44 36.13
CA LEU A 591 13.04 -20.70 34.79
C LEU A 591 14.51 -21.17 34.80
N GLY A 592 15.22 -20.98 35.91
CA GLY A 592 16.63 -21.30 36.08
C GLY A 592 16.96 -22.81 36.01
N GLN A 593 18.23 -23.11 35.72
CA GLN A 593 18.73 -24.49 35.64
C GLN A 593 18.67 -25.17 37.01
N GLY A 594 18.01 -26.33 37.08
CA GLY A 594 17.92 -27.18 38.28
C GLY A 594 16.54 -27.33 38.91
N LEU A 595 15.56 -26.48 38.59
CA LEU A 595 14.17 -26.61 39.10
C LEU A 595 13.13 -26.64 37.97
N GLY A 596 13.27 -25.82 36.93
CA GLY A 596 12.24 -25.67 35.90
C GLY A 596 12.45 -26.46 34.60
N GLN A 597 13.63 -26.43 33.99
CA GLN A 597 13.77 -26.87 32.59
C GLN A 597 14.16 -28.35 32.45
N ASP A 598 15.05 -28.86 33.31
CA ASP A 598 15.54 -30.25 33.23
C ASP A 598 14.84 -31.20 34.22
N ARG A 599 14.26 -30.65 35.29
CA ARG A 599 13.72 -31.45 36.41
C ARG A 599 12.22 -31.73 36.27
N HIS A 600 11.45 -30.75 35.77
CA HIS A 600 9.99 -30.83 35.63
C HIS A 600 9.49 -30.12 34.35
N PRO A 601 9.73 -30.68 33.15
CA PRO A 601 9.44 -30.01 31.87
C PRO A 601 7.96 -29.68 31.66
N ASP A 602 7.06 -30.44 32.30
CA ASP A 602 5.60 -30.29 32.16
C ASP A 602 4.97 -29.44 33.28
N ALA A 603 5.75 -28.97 34.25
CA ALA A 603 5.23 -28.15 35.34
C ALA A 603 5.15 -26.66 34.95
N ARG A 604 4.20 -25.94 35.55
CA ARG A 604 4.05 -24.50 35.38
C ARG A 604 3.86 -23.76 36.70
N LEU A 605 4.36 -22.53 36.74
CA LEU A 605 4.11 -21.56 37.82
C LEU A 605 2.87 -20.74 37.47
N VAL A 606 1.93 -20.59 38.38
CA VAL A 606 0.76 -19.71 38.21
C VAL A 606 0.76 -18.68 39.31
N VAL A 607 0.94 -17.42 38.92
CA VAL A 607 0.87 -16.29 39.84
C VAL A 607 -0.60 -15.93 40.04
N THR A 608 -1.03 -15.88 41.30
CA THR A 608 -2.38 -15.49 41.69
C THR A 608 -2.36 -14.09 42.32
N THR A 609 -3.14 -13.15 41.78
CA THR A 609 -3.17 -11.77 42.27
C THR A 609 -4.53 -11.38 42.85
N THR A 610 -4.57 -10.54 43.88
CA THR A 610 -5.80 -10.04 44.53
C THR A 610 -5.77 -8.51 44.63
N GLY A 611 -6.88 -7.83 44.28
CA GLY A 611 -7.01 -6.36 44.43
C GLY A 611 -7.17 -5.56 43.13
N LEU A 612 -7.98 -5.99 42.16
CA LEU A 612 -8.15 -5.26 40.89
C LEU A 612 -9.27 -4.19 40.94
N PRO A 613 -9.11 -3.01 40.29
CA PRO A 613 -7.92 -2.51 39.59
C PRO A 613 -6.87 -1.90 40.54
N ASP A 614 -5.60 -2.25 40.36
CA ASP A 614 -4.47 -1.73 41.14
C ASP A 614 -3.25 -1.52 40.21
N PRO A 615 -2.69 -0.31 40.11
CA PRO A 615 -1.55 0.00 39.24
C PRO A 615 -0.32 -0.90 39.47
N VAL A 616 -0.01 -1.26 40.72
CA VAL A 616 1.12 -2.16 41.06
C VAL A 616 0.89 -3.54 40.47
N LEU A 617 -0.33 -4.06 40.57
CA LEU A 617 -0.69 -5.33 39.94
C LEU A 617 -0.70 -5.24 38.42
N GLY A 618 -1.02 -4.06 37.85
CA GLY A 618 -0.81 -3.75 36.45
C GLY A 618 0.64 -3.96 36.02
N ALA A 619 1.60 -3.44 36.80
CA ALA A 619 3.02 -3.64 36.52
C ALA A 619 3.44 -5.12 36.57
N VAL A 620 2.99 -5.87 37.57
CA VAL A 620 3.23 -7.31 37.68
C VAL A 620 2.66 -8.06 36.48
N ARG A 621 1.44 -7.73 36.05
CA ARG A 621 0.79 -8.29 34.87
C ARG A 621 1.58 -8.00 33.59
N GLY A 622 2.03 -6.77 33.39
CA GLY A 622 2.86 -6.38 32.25
C GLY A 622 4.18 -7.16 32.18
N LEU A 623 4.85 -7.35 33.33
CA LEU A 623 6.05 -8.18 33.45
C LEU A 623 5.76 -9.63 33.04
N LEU A 624 4.71 -10.23 33.61
CA LEU A 624 4.35 -11.63 33.37
C LEU A 624 3.92 -11.89 31.92
N ARG A 625 3.29 -10.93 31.25
CA ARG A 625 2.96 -11.04 29.81
C ARG A 625 4.21 -11.20 28.94
N THR A 626 5.29 -10.47 29.23
CA THR A 626 6.57 -10.70 28.55
C THR A 626 7.13 -12.08 28.88
N VAL A 627 7.10 -12.50 30.15
CA VAL A 627 7.56 -13.85 30.56
C VAL A 627 6.80 -14.95 29.82
N GLN A 628 5.48 -14.80 29.66
CA GLN A 628 4.63 -15.74 28.93
C GLN A 628 5.00 -15.84 27.45
N ASN A 629 5.39 -14.72 26.82
CA ASN A 629 5.83 -14.73 25.42
C ASN A 629 7.25 -15.27 25.25
N GLU A 630 8.14 -15.04 26.23
CA GLU A 630 9.49 -15.63 26.22
C GLU A 630 9.48 -17.13 26.55
N HIS A 631 8.55 -17.57 27.42
CA HIS A 631 8.44 -18.95 27.89
C HIS A 631 6.97 -19.46 27.87
N PRO A 632 6.40 -19.71 26.66
CA PRO A 632 5.01 -20.14 26.53
C PRO A 632 4.66 -21.38 27.36
N GLY A 633 3.53 -21.33 28.07
CA GLY A 633 3.01 -22.44 28.88
C GLY A 633 3.71 -22.67 30.23
N ARG A 634 4.83 -21.98 30.51
CA ARG A 634 5.60 -22.17 31.75
C ARG A 634 5.14 -21.29 32.91
N VAL A 635 4.51 -20.16 32.61
CA VAL A 635 3.99 -19.20 33.59
C VAL A 635 2.56 -18.81 33.22
N GLY A 636 1.65 -18.80 34.19
CA GLY A 636 0.27 -18.33 34.05
C GLY A 636 -0.10 -17.26 35.07
N LEU A 637 -1.18 -16.53 34.84
CA LEU A 637 -1.71 -15.50 35.73
C LEU A 637 -3.20 -15.70 35.96
N VAL A 638 -3.63 -15.70 37.23
CA VAL A 638 -5.05 -15.70 37.62
C VAL A 638 -5.29 -14.55 38.59
N SER A 639 -6.12 -13.59 38.20
CA SER A 639 -6.43 -12.42 39.03
C SER A 639 -7.82 -12.48 39.66
N TRP A 640 -7.93 -11.97 40.88
CA TRP A 640 -9.14 -11.93 41.69
C TRP A 640 -9.45 -10.49 42.14
N PRO A 641 -10.73 -10.12 42.32
CA PRO A 641 -11.08 -8.79 42.81
C PRO A 641 -10.58 -8.56 44.24
N THR A 642 -10.81 -9.52 45.13
CA THR A 642 -10.42 -9.47 46.55
C THR A 642 -9.97 -10.86 47.03
N GLU A 643 -9.29 -10.93 48.19
CA GLU A 643 -8.86 -12.19 48.80
C GLU A 643 -10.06 -13.07 49.22
N ASP A 644 -11.11 -12.46 49.77
CA ASP A 644 -12.33 -13.16 50.21
C ASP A 644 -13.16 -13.77 49.06
N GLU A 645 -12.90 -13.35 47.82
CA GLU A 645 -13.58 -13.84 46.62
C GLU A 645 -12.88 -15.04 45.97
N ILE A 646 -11.78 -15.53 46.54
CA ILE A 646 -11.08 -16.70 46.02
C ILE A 646 -11.93 -17.96 46.19
N ASP A 647 -12.35 -18.53 45.06
CA ASP A 647 -13.09 -19.78 45.00
C ASP A 647 -12.17 -20.93 44.52
N ALA A 648 -12.05 -21.97 45.34
CA ALA A 648 -11.18 -23.10 45.07
C ALA A 648 -11.57 -23.91 43.82
N ASP A 649 -12.86 -24.05 43.53
CA ASP A 649 -13.34 -24.76 42.31
C ASP A 649 -13.05 -23.91 41.08
N LEU A 650 -13.33 -22.61 41.14
CA LEU A 650 -13.08 -21.69 40.03
C LEU A 650 -11.58 -21.56 39.72
N LEU A 651 -10.73 -21.51 40.76
CA LEU A 651 -9.28 -21.55 40.60
C LEU A 651 -8.83 -22.85 39.93
N ARG A 652 -9.30 -24.02 40.40
CA ARG A 652 -9.00 -25.30 39.76
C ARG A 652 -9.48 -25.37 38.32
N ARG A 653 -10.60 -24.76 37.98
CA ARG A 653 -11.10 -24.65 36.59
C ARG A 653 -10.20 -23.76 35.74
N ALA A 654 -9.78 -22.60 36.25
CA ALA A 654 -8.89 -21.68 35.56
C ALA A 654 -7.60 -22.37 35.10
N LEU A 655 -7.06 -23.26 35.94
CA LEU A 655 -5.88 -24.06 35.64
C LEU A 655 -6.06 -24.99 34.41
N THR A 656 -7.27 -25.34 34.00
CA THR A 656 -7.46 -26.21 32.82
C THR A 656 -7.54 -25.46 31.49
N LEU A 657 -7.61 -24.13 31.54
CA LEU A 657 -7.76 -23.30 30.34
C LEU A 657 -6.44 -23.20 29.57
N ASP A 658 -6.55 -23.20 28.24
CA ASP A 658 -5.47 -22.78 27.33
C ASP A 658 -5.43 -21.25 27.21
N GLU A 659 -5.31 -20.60 28.37
CA GLU A 659 -5.23 -19.15 28.51
C GLU A 659 -4.06 -18.80 29.45
N PRO A 660 -3.09 -17.99 29.01
CA PRO A 660 -1.96 -17.62 29.87
C PRO A 660 -2.37 -16.63 30.98
N GLU A 661 -3.47 -15.90 30.77
CA GLU A 661 -3.98 -14.89 31.70
C GLU A 661 -5.50 -15.02 31.80
N THR A 662 -6.00 -15.07 33.03
CA THR A 662 -7.43 -15.05 33.35
C THR A 662 -7.70 -14.16 34.55
N ALA A 663 -8.90 -13.64 34.64
CA ALA A 663 -9.38 -12.92 35.82
C ALA A 663 -10.78 -13.40 36.18
N VAL A 664 -11.10 -13.36 37.48
CA VAL A 664 -12.44 -13.60 37.98
C VAL A 664 -13.15 -12.26 38.10
N ARG A 665 -14.25 -12.10 37.36
CA ARG A 665 -15.09 -10.90 37.38
C ARG A 665 -16.53 -11.32 37.53
N ASN A 666 -17.26 -10.76 38.50
CA ASN A 666 -18.65 -11.11 38.79
C ASN A 666 -18.88 -12.65 38.93
N GLY A 667 -17.94 -13.34 39.58
CA GLY A 667 -17.99 -14.81 39.77
C GLY A 667 -17.79 -15.64 38.49
N ARG A 668 -17.23 -15.06 37.42
CA ARG A 668 -16.97 -15.76 36.15
C ARG A 668 -15.51 -15.65 35.75
N LEU A 669 -14.98 -16.70 35.14
CA LEU A 669 -13.66 -16.66 34.50
C LEU A 669 -13.76 -15.90 33.18
N GLU A 670 -12.93 -14.88 33.05
CA GLU A 670 -12.79 -14.09 31.84
C GLU A 670 -11.32 -14.05 31.43
N ALA A 671 -11.08 -13.98 30.12
CA ALA A 671 -9.75 -13.80 29.55
C ALA A 671 -9.67 -12.49 28.78
N PRO A 672 -8.51 -11.81 28.76
CA PRO A 672 -8.36 -10.53 28.08
C PRO A 672 -8.36 -10.74 26.55
N ARG A 673 -9.09 -9.89 25.84
CA ARG A 673 -9.21 -9.86 24.38
C ARG A 673 -9.14 -8.43 23.89
N VAL A 674 -8.41 -8.21 22.81
CA VAL A 674 -8.46 -6.94 22.09
C VAL A 674 -9.74 -6.92 21.27
N VAL A 675 -10.49 -5.83 21.38
CA VAL A 675 -11.70 -5.55 20.59
C VAL A 675 -11.60 -4.15 20.01
N ARG A 676 -12.36 -3.87 18.95
CA ARG A 676 -12.42 -2.52 18.38
C ARG A 676 -13.05 -1.56 19.39
N ALA A 677 -12.47 -0.36 19.52
CA ALA A 677 -13.08 0.71 20.30
C ALA A 677 -14.28 1.28 19.52
N THR A 678 -15.38 1.57 20.20
CA THR A 678 -16.57 2.19 19.61
C THR A 678 -16.60 3.68 19.91
N ALA A 679 -16.68 4.52 18.87
CA ALA A 679 -16.69 5.98 19.02
C ALA A 679 -17.98 6.47 19.69
N PRO A 680 -17.91 7.34 20.71
CA PRO A 680 -19.04 8.17 21.11
C PRO A 680 -19.32 9.25 20.03
N THR A 681 -20.58 9.67 19.93
CA THR A 681 -21.04 10.63 18.91
C THR A 681 -20.83 12.10 19.26
N ASP A 682 -20.47 12.45 20.50
CA ASP A 682 -20.24 13.84 20.90
C ASP A 682 -19.18 13.90 22.01
N SER A 683 -18.01 14.48 21.69
CA SER A 683 -16.92 14.67 22.64
C SER A 683 -16.17 15.95 22.28
N VAL A 684 -15.99 16.82 23.27
CA VAL A 684 -15.31 18.13 23.11
C VAL A 684 -13.85 17.96 23.47
N ALA A 685 -12.94 18.46 22.63
CA ALA A 685 -11.50 18.38 22.88
C ALA A 685 -11.11 18.95 24.26
N PRO A 686 -10.29 18.25 25.06
CA PRO A 686 -10.07 18.57 26.48
C PRO A 686 -9.12 19.76 26.73
N TRP A 687 -8.63 20.41 25.66
CA TRP A 687 -7.49 21.33 25.71
C TRP A 687 -7.84 22.80 26.04
N ASN A 688 -9.12 23.19 26.01
CA ASN A 688 -9.58 24.58 26.20
C ASN A 688 -9.60 25.05 27.67
N GLY A 689 -8.55 24.75 28.44
CA GLY A 689 -8.39 25.13 29.86
C GLY A 689 -7.66 26.47 30.07
N ALA A 690 -7.88 27.11 31.21
CA ALA A 690 -7.06 28.24 31.65
C ALA A 690 -5.80 27.71 32.39
N GLY A 691 -4.62 27.99 31.84
CA GLY A 691 -3.32 27.57 32.38
C GLY A 691 -2.54 26.63 31.45
N PRO A 692 -1.24 26.42 31.69
CA PRO A 692 -0.37 25.69 30.78
C PRO A 692 -0.66 24.19 30.74
N VAL A 693 -0.41 23.59 29.57
CA VAL A 693 -0.35 22.13 29.39
C VAL A 693 1.06 21.65 29.72
N LEU A 694 1.14 20.67 30.62
CA LEU A 694 2.39 20.04 31.04
C LEU A 694 2.72 18.86 30.13
N VAL A 695 3.93 18.86 29.55
CA VAL A 695 4.43 17.72 28.75
C VAL A 695 5.73 17.20 29.36
N THR A 696 5.70 15.99 29.92
CA THR A 696 6.93 15.33 30.40
C THR A 696 7.64 14.61 29.27
N GLY A 697 8.98 14.60 29.29
CA GLY A 697 9.74 14.20 28.10
C GLY A 697 9.52 15.17 26.94
N GLY A 698 9.07 16.40 27.21
CA GLY A 698 8.55 17.33 26.20
C GLY A 698 9.58 17.89 25.22
N THR A 699 10.88 17.72 25.50
CA THR A 699 11.96 18.24 24.65
C THR A 699 12.47 17.24 23.61
N GLY A 700 11.93 16.02 23.52
CA GLY A 700 12.40 15.02 22.54
C GLY A 700 11.38 13.95 22.17
N GLY A 701 11.68 13.23 21.07
CA GLY A 701 10.87 12.11 20.58
C GLY A 701 9.39 12.45 20.42
N LEU A 702 8.52 11.56 20.91
CA LEU A 702 7.07 11.72 20.83
C LEU A 702 6.53 12.91 21.63
N GLY A 703 7.18 13.29 22.74
CA GLY A 703 6.77 14.45 23.55
C GLY A 703 6.84 15.76 22.76
N ALA A 704 7.92 15.97 22.01
CA ALA A 704 8.09 17.15 21.16
C ALA A 704 7.12 17.14 19.95
N VAL A 705 6.82 15.96 19.39
CA VAL A 705 5.82 15.80 18.31
C VAL A 705 4.43 16.20 18.80
N LEU A 706 4.03 15.70 19.98
CA LEU A 706 2.73 16.04 20.57
C LEU A 706 2.65 17.51 21.00
N ALA A 707 3.73 18.10 21.53
CA ALA A 707 3.75 19.52 21.87
C ALA A 707 3.45 20.42 20.65
N ARG A 708 4.07 20.13 19.50
CA ARG A 708 3.78 20.85 18.24
C ARG A 708 2.33 20.70 17.82
N HIS A 709 1.80 19.49 17.91
CA HIS A 709 0.41 19.20 17.54
C HIS A 709 -0.60 19.93 18.43
N LEU A 710 -0.35 19.97 19.74
CA LEU A 710 -1.17 20.70 20.70
C LEU A 710 -1.25 22.20 20.41
N VAL A 711 -0.13 22.84 20.05
CA VAL A 711 -0.13 24.25 19.66
C VAL A 711 -0.85 24.44 18.32
N ARG A 712 -0.43 23.70 17.29
CA ARG A 712 -0.85 23.92 15.91
C ARG A 712 -2.31 23.58 15.66
N VAL A 713 -2.81 22.47 16.21
CA VAL A 713 -4.14 21.93 15.93
C VAL A 713 -5.13 22.25 17.04
N HIS A 714 -4.69 22.20 18.30
CA HIS A 714 -5.57 22.42 19.46
C HIS A 714 -5.47 23.83 20.04
N GLY A 715 -4.63 24.70 19.47
CA GLY A 715 -4.53 26.12 19.87
C GLY A 715 -4.03 26.32 21.30
N VAL A 716 -3.24 25.38 21.83
CA VAL A 716 -2.70 25.47 23.19
C VAL A 716 -1.71 26.65 23.27
N GLY A 717 -2.09 27.68 24.01
CA GLY A 717 -1.31 28.92 24.11
C GLY A 717 -0.20 28.91 25.16
N GLU A 718 -0.22 28.01 26.14
CA GLU A 718 0.80 27.94 27.20
C GLU A 718 1.26 26.50 27.42
N LEU A 719 2.57 26.26 27.41
CA LEU A 719 3.17 24.94 27.64
C LEU A 719 4.26 24.98 28.71
N VAL A 720 4.37 23.88 29.48
CA VAL A 720 5.53 23.58 30.33
C VAL A 720 6.13 22.27 29.84
N LEU A 721 7.36 22.32 29.32
CA LEU A 721 8.09 21.15 28.84
C LEU A 721 9.07 20.69 29.92
N LEU A 722 8.80 19.56 30.56
CA LEU A 722 9.70 18.96 31.55
C LEU A 722 10.63 17.95 30.90
N SER A 723 11.92 18.07 31.19
CA SER A 723 12.92 17.04 30.89
C SER A 723 14.10 17.16 31.85
N ARG A 724 14.89 16.11 32.00
CA ARG A 724 16.06 16.11 32.91
C ARG A 724 17.05 17.25 32.67
N ARG A 725 17.18 17.72 31.42
CA ARG A 725 18.09 18.81 31.02
C ARG A 725 17.38 20.16 30.82
N GLY A 726 16.04 20.19 30.81
CA GLY A 726 15.29 21.42 30.57
C GLY A 726 15.71 22.14 29.29
N ALA A 727 15.97 23.44 29.40
CA ALA A 727 16.47 24.29 28.31
C ALA A 727 17.86 23.86 27.78
N ASP A 728 18.65 23.12 28.55
CA ASP A 728 19.95 22.60 28.12
C ASP A 728 19.84 21.28 27.32
N ALA A 729 18.64 20.78 27.08
CA ALA A 729 18.45 19.62 26.21
C ALA A 729 18.77 20.00 24.74
N PRO A 730 19.48 19.14 23.98
CA PRO A 730 19.75 19.38 22.56
C PRO A 730 18.45 19.62 21.79
N GLY A 731 18.38 20.72 21.03
CA GLY A 731 17.19 21.09 20.27
C GLY A 731 16.07 21.77 21.06
N ALA A 732 16.20 21.97 22.38
CA ALA A 732 15.13 22.54 23.21
C ALA A 732 14.89 24.03 22.91
N SER A 733 15.94 24.81 22.72
CA SER A 733 15.85 26.22 22.33
C SER A 733 15.16 26.40 20.97
N GLU A 734 15.49 25.54 20.00
CA GLU A 734 14.88 25.51 18.67
C GLU A 734 13.40 25.10 18.77
N LEU A 735 13.08 24.09 19.58
CA LEU A 735 11.70 23.65 19.81
C LEU A 735 10.85 24.74 20.48
N VAL A 736 11.39 25.46 21.47
CA VAL A 736 10.69 26.56 22.14
C VAL A 736 10.36 27.66 21.14
N ALA A 737 11.34 28.10 20.34
CA ALA A 737 11.13 29.12 19.31
C ALA A 737 10.10 28.66 18.27
N GLU A 738 10.18 27.40 17.82
CA GLU A 738 9.22 26.82 16.87
C GLU A 738 7.80 26.80 17.44
N LEU A 739 7.61 26.42 18.69
CA LEU A 739 6.29 26.40 19.34
C LEU A 739 5.71 27.81 19.49
N GLU A 740 6.54 28.80 19.78
CA GLU A 740 6.13 30.22 19.82
C GLU A 740 5.73 30.73 18.43
N GLU A 741 6.49 30.38 17.38
CA GLU A 741 6.15 30.68 15.98
C GLU A 741 4.85 30.01 15.52
N LEU A 742 4.58 28.79 16.01
CA LEU A 742 3.33 28.05 15.74
C LEU A 742 2.11 28.62 16.47
N GLY A 743 2.30 29.57 17.40
CA GLY A 743 1.22 30.30 18.06
C GLY A 743 1.13 30.12 19.58
N ALA A 744 2.10 29.47 20.23
CA ALA A 744 2.15 29.44 21.69
C ALA A 744 2.53 30.82 22.23
N ALA A 745 1.72 31.36 23.15
CA ALA A 745 2.00 32.63 23.83
C ALA A 745 3.14 32.52 24.86
N ARG A 746 3.34 31.32 25.43
CA ARG A 746 4.42 31.07 26.40
C ARG A 746 4.82 29.59 26.42
N VAL A 747 6.12 29.30 26.34
CA VAL A 747 6.66 27.95 26.48
C VAL A 747 7.80 27.96 27.50
N ASP A 748 7.60 27.27 28.63
CA ASP A 748 8.62 27.14 29.68
C ASP A 748 9.30 25.75 29.58
N ALA A 749 10.56 25.71 29.15
CA ALA A 749 11.38 24.48 29.21
C ALA A 749 12.09 24.39 30.58
N VAL A 750 11.67 23.44 31.43
CA VAL A 750 12.12 23.34 32.83
C VAL A 750 12.91 22.04 33.04
N ALA A 751 14.08 22.17 33.67
CA ALA A 751 14.92 21.04 34.05
C ALA A 751 14.34 20.38 35.30
N CYS A 752 13.89 19.12 35.16
CA CYS A 752 13.28 18.35 36.24
C CYS A 752 13.45 16.86 35.94
N ASP A 753 13.96 16.10 36.91
CA ASP A 753 13.79 14.65 36.90
C ASP A 753 12.42 14.32 37.48
N VAL A 754 11.50 13.89 36.62
CA VAL A 754 10.12 13.59 37.00
C VAL A 754 10.01 12.35 37.91
N SER A 755 11.09 11.58 38.06
CA SER A 755 11.16 10.47 39.02
C SER A 755 11.58 10.90 40.44
N ASP A 756 11.93 12.16 40.63
CA ASP A 756 12.14 12.76 41.95
C ASP A 756 10.89 13.57 42.33
N ARG A 757 10.15 13.09 43.33
CA ARG A 757 8.88 13.68 43.77
C ARG A 757 9.04 15.13 44.25
N ASP A 758 10.10 15.43 44.98
CA ASP A 758 10.33 16.76 45.54
C ASP A 758 10.76 17.74 44.44
N ALA A 759 11.64 17.29 43.53
CA ALA A 759 12.02 18.09 42.36
C ALA A 759 10.83 18.37 41.43
N LEU A 760 9.91 17.41 41.29
CA LEU A 760 8.67 17.60 40.52
C LEU A 760 7.73 18.58 41.23
N ALA A 761 7.56 18.47 42.55
CA ALA A 761 6.75 19.41 43.32
C ALA A 761 7.29 20.85 43.22
N ASP A 762 8.61 21.02 43.29
CA ASP A 762 9.27 22.32 43.13
C ASP A 762 9.09 22.88 41.71
N ALA A 763 9.20 22.04 40.68
CA ALA A 763 8.98 22.46 39.29
C ALA A 763 7.54 22.91 39.01
N LEU A 764 6.57 22.34 39.73
CA LEU A 764 5.15 22.65 39.63
C LEU A 764 4.69 23.79 40.56
N ALA A 765 5.51 24.18 41.55
CA ALA A 765 5.16 25.17 42.54
C ALA A 765 4.72 26.51 41.91
N GLY A 766 3.55 27.00 42.33
CA GLY A 766 2.98 28.26 41.84
C GLY A 766 2.36 28.20 40.43
N ARG A 767 2.32 27.03 39.79
CA ARG A 767 1.72 26.83 38.45
C ARG A 767 0.38 26.14 38.58
N ARG A 768 -0.65 26.67 37.90
CA ARG A 768 -1.96 26.00 37.77
C ARG A 768 -2.01 25.26 36.44
N ILE A 769 -1.55 24.01 36.44
CA ILE A 769 -1.55 23.16 35.25
C ILE A 769 -2.99 22.84 34.83
N SER A 770 -3.30 22.96 33.54
CA SER A 770 -4.63 22.70 33.01
C SER A 770 -4.81 21.26 32.53
N ALA A 771 -3.76 20.67 31.95
CA ALA A 771 -3.72 19.30 31.44
C ALA A 771 -2.30 18.73 31.48
N VAL A 772 -2.19 17.40 31.50
CA VAL A 772 -0.92 16.65 31.53
C VAL A 772 -0.85 15.71 30.33
N VAL A 773 0.30 15.69 29.66
CA VAL A 773 0.72 14.66 28.72
C VAL A 773 2.03 14.05 29.23
N HIS A 774 1.96 12.80 29.71
CA HIS A 774 3.12 12.11 30.26
C HIS A 774 3.79 11.25 29.19
N ALA A 775 4.86 11.77 28.58
CA ALA A 775 5.62 11.10 27.51
C ALA A 775 7.06 10.70 27.93
N ALA A 776 7.42 10.91 29.20
CA ALA A 776 8.71 10.48 29.72
C ALA A 776 8.85 8.94 29.68
N GLY A 777 10.09 8.48 29.42
CA GLY A 777 10.43 7.08 29.42
C GLY A 777 11.84 6.82 28.91
N VAL A 778 12.37 5.66 29.27
CA VAL A 778 13.65 5.12 28.80
C VAL A 778 13.48 3.65 28.45
N LEU A 779 14.36 3.13 27.60
CA LEU A 779 14.42 1.71 27.25
C LEU A 779 15.69 1.10 27.82
N ASP A 780 15.59 -0.15 28.28
CA ASP A 780 16.72 -0.97 28.68
C ASP A 780 16.35 -2.45 28.45
N ASP A 781 16.22 -2.82 27.17
CA ASP A 781 15.69 -4.12 26.76
C ASP A 781 16.67 -5.27 27.10
N GLY A 782 16.11 -6.41 27.47
CA GLY A 782 16.84 -7.64 27.79
C GLY A 782 15.88 -8.78 28.14
N LEU A 783 16.28 -10.01 27.82
CA LEU A 783 15.53 -11.22 28.19
C LEU A 783 15.39 -11.33 29.71
N VAL A 784 14.28 -11.92 30.16
CA VAL A 784 13.95 -12.06 31.59
C VAL A 784 15.07 -12.73 32.37
N GLY A 785 15.74 -13.74 31.80
CA GLY A 785 16.84 -14.45 32.47
C GLY A 785 18.08 -13.59 32.80
N GLY A 786 18.24 -12.43 32.15
CA GLY A 786 19.36 -11.50 32.38
C GLY A 786 18.94 -10.12 32.94
N LEU A 787 17.66 -9.94 33.26
CA LEU A 787 17.14 -8.68 33.78
C LEU A 787 17.40 -8.56 35.28
N THR A 788 18.03 -7.48 35.75
CA THR A 788 18.24 -7.25 37.19
C THR A 788 17.18 -6.29 37.75
N ALA A 789 17.03 -6.25 39.08
CA ALA A 789 16.10 -5.33 39.73
C ALA A 789 16.45 -3.86 39.42
N GLU A 790 17.74 -3.53 39.36
CA GLU A 790 18.21 -2.17 39.06
C GLU A 790 17.82 -1.74 37.64
N ARG A 791 17.97 -2.63 36.65
CA ARG A 791 17.56 -2.38 35.25
C ARG A 791 16.05 -2.28 35.10
N LEU A 792 15.30 -3.06 35.89
CA LEU A 792 13.84 -2.96 35.98
C LEU A 792 13.41 -1.60 36.55
N HIS A 793 13.98 -1.23 37.69
CA HIS A 793 13.69 0.00 38.42
C HIS A 793 14.04 1.26 37.61
N ALA A 794 15.16 1.24 36.87
CA ALA A 794 15.56 2.34 36.02
C ALA A 794 14.55 2.66 34.89
N VAL A 795 13.80 1.66 34.42
CA VAL A 795 12.75 1.84 33.40
C VAL A 795 11.41 2.23 34.03
N LEU A 796 11.09 1.72 35.23
CA LEU A 796 9.90 2.12 35.99
C LEU A 796 9.94 3.60 36.37
N ALA A 797 11.07 4.09 36.90
CA ALA A 797 11.21 5.42 37.48
C ALA A 797 10.67 6.59 36.62
N PRO A 798 11.13 6.80 35.36
CA PRO A 798 10.66 7.92 34.55
C PRO A 798 9.24 7.72 33.99
N LYS A 799 8.65 6.52 34.13
CA LYS A 799 7.31 6.18 33.64
C LYS A 799 6.30 6.03 34.77
N ALA A 800 6.39 4.96 35.54
CA ALA A 800 5.42 4.59 36.56
C ALA A 800 5.47 5.53 37.77
N ASP A 801 6.64 5.71 38.39
CA ASP A 801 6.82 6.55 39.58
C ASP A 801 6.44 8.00 39.25
N ALA A 802 6.96 8.52 38.14
CA ALA A 802 6.63 9.85 37.65
C ALA A 802 5.13 10.04 37.42
N ALA A 803 4.42 9.05 36.86
CA ALA A 803 2.98 9.12 36.67
C ALA A 803 2.21 9.08 38.00
N TRP A 804 2.69 8.32 38.97
CA TRP A 804 2.13 8.31 40.33
C TRP A 804 2.31 9.66 41.03
N TYR A 805 3.51 10.25 40.98
CA TYR A 805 3.75 11.58 41.54
C TYR A 805 2.92 12.67 40.86
N LEU A 806 2.78 12.62 39.53
CA LEU A 806 1.87 13.51 38.79
C LEU A 806 0.42 13.31 39.23
N HIS A 807 0.00 12.08 39.50
CA HIS A 807 -1.34 11.80 40.01
C HIS A 807 -1.58 12.44 41.38
N GLU A 808 -0.62 12.34 42.31
CA GLU A 808 -0.71 12.95 43.64
C GLU A 808 -0.65 14.48 43.60
N LEU A 809 0.24 15.05 42.79
CA LEU A 809 0.52 16.49 42.75
C LEU A 809 -0.50 17.27 41.91
N LEU A 810 -1.14 16.62 40.94
CA LEU A 810 -2.07 17.25 39.98
C LEU A 810 -3.41 16.49 39.89
N PRO A 811 -4.19 16.41 40.98
CA PRO A 811 -5.49 15.72 40.95
C PRO A 811 -6.52 16.45 40.07
N ASP A 812 -6.51 17.80 40.05
CA ASP A 812 -7.57 18.65 39.49
C ASP A 812 -7.36 19.10 38.02
N VAL A 813 -6.61 18.34 37.23
CA VAL A 813 -6.40 18.66 35.80
C VAL A 813 -7.59 18.22 34.95
N ARG A 814 -7.80 18.88 33.81
CA ARG A 814 -8.91 18.56 32.87
C ARG A 814 -8.63 17.35 32.00
N ALA A 815 -7.35 17.12 31.68
CA ALA A 815 -6.89 15.98 30.91
C ALA A 815 -5.63 15.42 31.56
N PHE A 816 -5.54 14.09 31.63
CA PHE A 816 -4.38 13.38 32.14
C PHE A 816 -4.06 12.25 31.16
N VAL A 817 -3.26 12.56 30.14
CA VAL A 817 -2.96 11.65 29.03
C VAL A 817 -1.63 10.96 29.29
N LEU A 818 -1.66 9.64 29.39
CA LEU A 818 -0.50 8.80 29.62
C LEU A 818 -0.05 8.16 28.30
N ILE A 819 1.20 8.38 27.91
CA ILE A 819 1.78 7.75 26.72
C ILE A 819 2.35 6.39 27.14
N SER A 820 1.52 5.37 26.96
CA SER A 820 1.81 3.97 27.21
C SER A 820 2.29 3.27 25.93
N SER A 821 2.44 1.95 25.97
CA SER A 821 2.85 1.13 24.85
C SER A 821 2.06 -0.17 24.80
N ALA A 822 1.78 -0.61 23.57
CA ALA A 822 1.22 -1.91 23.27
C ALA A 822 2.07 -3.06 23.83
N ALA A 823 3.36 -2.85 24.14
CA ALA A 823 4.19 -3.80 24.88
C ALA A 823 3.63 -4.15 26.27
N GLY A 824 3.03 -3.21 27.00
CA GLY A 824 2.35 -3.48 28.27
C GLY A 824 1.08 -4.34 28.11
N THR A 825 0.42 -4.22 26.96
CA THR A 825 -0.73 -5.07 26.63
C THR A 825 -0.32 -6.44 26.14
N PHE A 826 0.55 -6.53 25.13
CA PHE A 826 0.87 -7.80 24.47
C PHE A 826 2.04 -8.56 25.09
N GLY A 827 2.91 -7.90 25.87
CA GLY A 827 4.15 -8.44 26.41
C GLY A 827 5.29 -8.42 25.39
N GLY A 828 6.02 -7.33 25.26
CA GLY A 828 7.16 -7.27 24.32
C GLY A 828 8.26 -8.26 24.72
N THR A 829 8.69 -9.16 23.81
CA THR A 829 9.82 -10.07 24.06
C THR A 829 11.08 -9.27 24.34
N GLY A 830 11.78 -9.55 25.44
CA GLY A 830 12.92 -8.78 25.90
C GLY A 830 12.57 -7.43 26.55
N GLN A 831 11.29 -7.16 26.79
CA GLN A 831 10.82 -5.86 27.29
C GLN A 831 10.03 -5.99 28.60
N ALA A 832 10.43 -6.90 29.49
CA ALA A 832 9.65 -7.17 30.71
C ALA A 832 9.57 -5.95 31.64
N ASN A 833 10.65 -5.18 31.75
CA ASN A 833 10.69 -3.92 32.49
C ASN A 833 9.83 -2.82 31.87
N TYR A 834 9.91 -2.64 30.55
CA TYR A 834 9.12 -1.65 29.83
C TYR A 834 7.64 -2.03 29.79
N SER A 835 7.31 -3.31 29.63
CA SER A 835 5.93 -3.81 29.67
C SER A 835 5.32 -3.62 31.06
N ALA A 836 6.08 -3.85 32.14
CA ALA A 836 5.66 -3.54 33.50
C ALA A 836 5.36 -2.04 33.68
N ALA A 837 6.27 -1.17 33.24
CA ALA A 837 6.10 0.28 33.37
C ALA A 837 4.86 0.80 32.62
N ASN A 838 4.58 0.30 31.42
CA ASN A 838 3.41 0.73 30.64
C ASN A 838 2.10 0.13 31.15
N ALA A 839 2.10 -1.12 31.61
CA ALA A 839 0.91 -1.72 32.22
C ALA A 839 0.52 -1.04 33.55
N PHE A 840 1.49 -0.48 34.30
CA PHE A 840 1.21 0.41 35.42
C PHE A 840 0.45 1.67 34.98
N LEU A 841 0.84 2.30 33.87
CA LEU A 841 0.17 3.50 33.34
C LEU A 841 -1.27 3.20 32.93
N ASP A 842 -1.48 2.05 32.29
CA ASP A 842 -2.81 1.59 31.86
C ASP A 842 -3.75 1.43 33.08
N ASP A 843 -3.30 0.71 34.11
CA ASP A 843 -4.09 0.50 35.32
C ASP A 843 -4.19 1.79 36.19
N LEU A 844 -3.24 2.73 36.10
CA LEU A 844 -3.35 4.06 36.71
C LEU A 844 -4.44 4.90 36.05
N ALA A 845 -4.63 4.80 34.74
CA ALA A 845 -5.72 5.48 34.05
C ALA A 845 -7.09 4.94 34.53
N ASP A 846 -7.22 3.63 34.65
CA ASP A 846 -8.39 2.99 35.27
C ASP A 846 -8.58 3.47 36.71
N HIS A 847 -7.54 3.42 37.54
CA HIS A 847 -7.57 3.87 38.93
C HIS A 847 -8.07 5.32 39.05
N ARG A 848 -7.51 6.25 38.28
CA ARG A 848 -7.96 7.66 38.25
C ARG A 848 -9.43 7.78 37.87
N ARG A 849 -9.90 7.04 36.86
CA ARG A 849 -11.33 7.03 36.47
C ARG A 849 -12.22 6.52 37.59
N THR A 850 -11.80 5.52 38.37
CA THR A 850 -12.58 5.05 39.53
C THR A 850 -12.73 6.12 40.61
N LEU A 851 -11.77 7.05 40.72
CA LEU A 851 -11.83 8.22 41.61
C LEU A 851 -12.63 9.39 41.01
N GLY A 852 -13.20 9.23 39.81
CA GLY A 852 -13.89 10.29 39.08
C GLY A 852 -12.95 11.34 38.47
N LEU A 853 -11.64 11.08 38.44
CA LEU A 853 -10.64 11.96 37.84
C LEU A 853 -10.44 11.62 36.36
N PRO A 854 -10.16 12.60 35.49
CA PRO A 854 -9.88 12.32 34.09
C PRO A 854 -8.54 11.60 33.95
N ALA A 855 -8.53 10.59 33.08
CA ALA A 855 -7.33 9.91 32.61
C ALA A 855 -7.60 9.16 31.30
N THR A 856 -6.59 9.14 30.43
CA THR A 856 -6.56 8.32 29.21
C THR A 856 -5.14 7.81 29.01
N SER A 857 -4.95 6.49 29.07
CA SER A 857 -3.72 5.82 28.65
C SER A 857 -3.80 5.43 27.18
N LEU A 858 -2.78 5.77 26.41
CA LEU A 858 -2.66 5.46 24.99
C LEU A 858 -1.55 4.43 24.80
N ALA A 859 -1.92 3.16 24.65
CA ALA A 859 -1.01 2.04 24.46
C ALA A 859 -0.55 1.96 22.99
N TRP A 860 0.48 2.74 22.66
CA TRP A 860 0.98 2.91 21.29
C TRP A 860 1.76 1.71 20.74
N GLY A 861 1.61 1.48 19.45
CA GLY A 861 2.55 0.70 18.66
C GLY A 861 3.84 1.48 18.41
N PRO A 862 4.87 0.86 17.78
CA PRO A 862 6.11 1.55 17.49
C PRO A 862 5.87 2.71 16.50
N TRP A 863 6.31 3.92 16.84
CA TRP A 863 6.26 5.08 15.94
C TRP A 863 7.48 5.11 15.04
N ASP A 864 7.29 5.43 13.77
CA ASP A 864 8.38 5.78 12.85
C ASP A 864 8.53 7.30 12.83
N LEU A 865 9.62 7.78 13.44
CA LEU A 865 9.97 9.20 13.57
C LEU A 865 11.31 9.50 12.90
N ASP A 866 11.54 8.90 11.72
CA ASP A 866 12.73 9.14 10.87
C ASP A 866 14.07 9.01 11.63
N GLY A 867 14.19 7.99 12.48
CA GLY A 867 15.41 7.73 13.25
C GLY A 867 15.54 8.53 14.56
N THR A 868 14.49 9.23 15.01
CA THR A 868 14.48 9.95 16.30
C THR A 868 13.57 9.27 17.34
N GLY A 869 13.82 9.51 18.63
CA GLY A 869 13.02 8.93 19.73
C GLY A 869 13.38 7.48 20.07
N MET A 870 12.50 6.80 20.81
CA MET A 870 12.75 5.44 21.36
C MET A 870 12.89 4.34 20.28
N THR A 871 12.45 4.61 19.06
CA THR A 871 12.54 3.71 17.90
C THR A 871 13.65 4.10 16.93
N GLY A 872 14.43 5.14 17.24
CA GLY A 872 15.44 5.70 16.35
C GLY A 872 16.58 4.75 15.99
N ASP A 873 16.91 3.83 16.90
CA ASP A 873 17.99 2.85 16.71
C ASP A 873 17.52 1.56 16.00
N LEU A 874 16.23 1.44 15.64
CA LEU A 874 15.71 0.26 14.95
C LEU A 874 16.29 0.15 13.53
N THR A 875 16.97 -0.97 13.29
CA THR A 875 17.47 -1.34 11.97
C THR A 875 16.31 -1.53 10.98
N PRO A 876 16.55 -1.37 9.67
CA PRO A 876 15.53 -1.68 8.65
C PRO A 876 14.97 -3.10 8.77
N ALA A 877 15.80 -4.07 9.16
CA ALA A 877 15.39 -5.47 9.36
C ALA A 877 14.41 -5.65 10.54
N GLU A 878 14.54 -4.87 11.61
CA GLU A 878 13.62 -4.90 12.75
C GLU A 878 12.28 -4.26 12.40
N ARG A 879 12.29 -3.18 11.60
CA ARG A 879 11.06 -2.58 11.04
C ARG A 879 10.32 -3.53 10.09
N ASP A 880 11.04 -4.21 9.21
CA ASP A 880 10.45 -5.23 8.33
C ASP A 880 9.92 -6.44 9.12
N ARG A 881 10.57 -6.80 10.23
CA ARG A 881 10.07 -7.84 11.14
C ARG A 881 8.72 -7.47 11.73
N LEU A 882 8.55 -6.24 12.23
CA LEU A 882 7.28 -5.73 12.79
C LEU A 882 6.13 -5.78 11.76
N THR A 883 6.40 -5.36 10.53
CA THR A 883 5.41 -5.46 9.44
C THR A 883 5.03 -6.91 9.16
N ARG A 884 6.01 -7.82 9.09
CA ARG A 884 5.75 -9.26 8.90
C ARG A 884 5.02 -9.89 10.08
N THR A 885 5.07 -9.33 11.29
CA THR A 885 4.29 -9.78 12.45
C THR A 885 2.85 -9.28 12.50
N GLY A 886 2.47 -8.44 11.54
CA GLY A 886 1.15 -7.83 11.48
C GLY A 886 0.98 -6.64 12.42
N PHE A 887 2.11 -6.09 12.91
CA PHE A 887 2.19 -4.88 13.73
C PHE A 887 3.06 -3.82 13.03
N PRO A 888 2.61 -3.26 11.90
CA PRO A 888 3.37 -2.23 11.20
C PRO A 888 3.61 -1.00 12.09
N ALA A 889 4.69 -0.27 11.81
CA ALA A 889 4.99 0.97 12.52
C ALA A 889 3.95 2.07 12.22
N VAL A 890 3.71 2.94 13.20
CA VAL A 890 2.81 4.09 13.11
C VAL A 890 3.59 5.28 12.56
N THR A 891 3.22 5.80 11.39
CA THR A 891 3.82 7.04 10.88
C THR A 891 3.42 8.23 11.75
N GLN A 892 4.24 9.28 11.79
CA GLN A 892 3.91 10.49 12.57
C GLN A 892 2.51 11.04 12.25
N GLU A 893 2.18 11.17 10.96
CA GLU A 893 0.87 11.68 10.52
C GLU A 893 -0.29 10.78 10.98
N GLN A 894 -0.13 9.45 10.85
CA GLN A 894 -1.13 8.50 11.32
C GLN A 894 -1.28 8.55 12.84
N GLY A 895 -0.17 8.65 13.57
CA GLY A 895 -0.15 8.70 15.02
C GLY A 895 -0.83 9.95 15.57
N LEU A 896 -0.61 11.13 14.97
CA LEU A 896 -1.30 12.37 15.34
C LEU A 896 -2.82 12.28 15.11
N ARG A 897 -3.25 11.71 13.98
CA ARG A 897 -4.68 11.47 13.72
C ARG A 897 -5.30 10.48 14.71
N LEU A 898 -4.57 9.44 15.09
CA LEU A 898 -5.03 8.48 16.10
C LEU A 898 -5.03 9.08 17.50
N PHE A 899 -4.12 10.00 17.81
CA PHE A 899 -4.09 10.72 19.08
C PHE A 899 -5.36 11.54 19.24
N ASP A 900 -5.70 12.37 18.25
CA ASP A 900 -6.92 13.19 18.26
C ASP A 900 -8.19 12.34 18.37
N ALA A 901 -8.22 11.21 17.66
CA ALA A 901 -9.34 10.31 17.77
C ALA A 901 -9.40 9.68 19.16
N ALA A 902 -8.30 9.14 19.69
CA ALA A 902 -8.29 8.40 20.96
C ALA A 902 -8.65 9.25 22.18
N ILE A 903 -8.21 10.52 22.24
CA ILE A 903 -8.50 11.42 23.37
C ILE A 903 -9.99 11.82 23.45
N THR A 904 -10.78 11.55 22.41
CA THR A 904 -12.23 11.81 22.41
C THR A 904 -13.05 10.63 22.91
N TYR A 905 -12.45 9.44 23.07
CA TYR A 905 -13.14 8.25 23.58
C TYR A 905 -13.28 8.33 25.10
N ASP A 906 -14.40 7.83 25.60
CA ASP A 906 -14.64 7.74 27.05
C ASP A 906 -13.95 6.52 27.70
N GLU A 907 -13.10 5.82 26.96
CA GLU A 907 -12.36 4.66 27.46
C GLU A 907 -11.08 5.11 28.19
N PRO A 908 -10.79 4.58 29.40
CA PRO A 908 -9.57 4.89 30.14
C PRO A 908 -8.29 4.42 29.43
N VAL A 909 -8.35 3.30 28.73
CA VAL A 909 -7.20 2.71 28.03
C VAL A 909 -7.57 2.45 26.57
N VAL A 910 -6.85 3.10 25.66
CA VAL A 910 -7.05 2.98 24.21
C VAL A 910 -5.76 2.46 23.59
N LEU A 911 -5.89 1.55 22.63
CA LEU A 911 -4.80 0.97 21.84
C LEU A 911 -4.86 1.55 20.42
N PRO A 912 -4.20 2.70 20.16
CA PRO A 912 -4.09 3.27 18.83
C PRO A 912 -3.01 2.56 18.01
N ILE A 913 -3.35 1.39 17.47
CA ILE A 913 -2.41 0.51 16.77
C ILE A 913 -2.93 0.05 15.41
N PRO A 914 -2.14 0.18 14.33
CA PRO A 914 -2.45 -0.50 13.10
C PRO A 914 -2.20 -2.00 13.26
N LEU A 915 -3.20 -2.82 12.94
CA LEU A 915 -3.11 -4.28 12.95
C LEU A 915 -3.40 -4.80 11.55
N ASP A 916 -2.48 -5.59 11.00
CA ASP A 916 -2.73 -6.40 9.81
C ASP A 916 -3.27 -7.78 10.24
N LEU A 917 -4.59 -7.83 10.43
CA LEU A 917 -5.30 -9.03 10.87
C LEU A 917 -5.19 -10.19 9.87
N ARG A 918 -4.87 -9.93 8.60
CA ARG A 918 -4.65 -10.97 7.59
C ARG A 918 -3.31 -11.65 7.86
N THR A 919 -2.24 -10.86 7.98
CA THR A 919 -0.91 -11.37 8.31
C THR A 919 -0.92 -12.13 9.65
N ILE A 920 -1.63 -11.63 10.66
CA ILE A 920 -1.80 -12.32 11.96
C ILE A 920 -2.52 -13.67 11.78
N ARG A 921 -3.56 -13.75 10.95
CA ARG A 921 -4.35 -14.96 10.72
C ARG A 921 -3.58 -16.02 9.92
N ASP A 922 -2.85 -15.58 8.89
CA ASP A 922 -2.14 -16.47 7.96
C ASP A 922 -0.96 -17.20 8.63
N ARG A 923 -0.48 -16.70 9.77
CA ARG A 923 0.57 -17.32 10.60
C ARG A 923 0.13 -18.59 11.32
N GLY A 924 -1.18 -18.80 11.51
CA GLY A 924 -1.72 -20.02 12.13
C GLY A 924 -1.58 -20.13 13.66
N ASP A 925 -0.70 -19.34 14.29
CA ASP A 925 -0.57 -19.19 15.75
C ASP A 925 -0.94 -17.75 16.15
N VAL A 926 -2.22 -17.55 16.47
CA VAL A 926 -2.76 -16.22 16.82
C VAL A 926 -2.60 -16.00 18.33
N PRO A 927 -1.93 -14.90 18.76
CA PRO A 927 -1.81 -14.56 20.17
C PRO A 927 -3.16 -14.56 20.89
N SER A 928 -3.22 -15.08 22.12
CA SER A 928 -4.47 -15.27 22.88
C SER A 928 -5.35 -14.01 22.92
N MET A 929 -4.73 -12.84 23.12
CA MET A 929 -5.42 -11.56 23.15
C MET A 929 -6.05 -11.15 21.81
N LEU A 930 -5.53 -11.62 20.68
CA LEU A 930 -6.04 -11.30 19.33
C LEU A 930 -7.08 -12.31 18.81
N ARG A 931 -7.34 -13.38 19.56
CA ARG A 931 -8.38 -14.39 19.23
C ARG A 931 -9.79 -13.74 19.10
N GLY A 932 -10.03 -12.62 19.79
CA GLY A 932 -11.29 -11.85 19.67
C GLY A 932 -11.49 -11.14 18.32
N LEU A 933 -10.40 -10.75 17.65
CA LEU A 933 -10.43 -10.07 16.34
C LEU A 933 -10.37 -11.06 15.16
N THR A 934 -10.10 -12.33 15.44
CA THR A 934 -9.96 -13.37 14.42
C THR A 934 -10.91 -14.50 14.77
N ARG A 935 -12.13 -14.50 14.18
CA ARG A 935 -13.02 -15.66 14.34
C ARG A 935 -12.31 -16.90 13.79
N SER A 936 -11.98 -17.83 14.67
CA SER A 936 -11.54 -19.16 14.26
C SER A 936 -12.71 -19.83 13.54
N ARG A 937 -12.64 -19.94 12.20
CA ARG A 937 -13.44 -20.96 11.51
C ARG A 937 -13.08 -22.29 12.14
N ARG A 938 -14.09 -23.11 12.47
CA ARG A 938 -13.87 -24.52 12.87
C ARG A 938 -12.91 -25.13 11.87
N ARG A 939 -11.67 -25.43 12.30
CA ARG A 939 -10.80 -26.31 11.54
C ARG A 939 -11.50 -27.65 11.51
N VAL A 940 -12.09 -27.99 10.36
CA VAL A 940 -12.21 -29.39 9.98
C VAL A 940 -10.77 -29.88 9.95
N VAL A 941 -10.44 -30.84 10.81
CA VAL A 941 -9.18 -31.58 10.69
C VAL A 941 -9.23 -32.25 9.31
N ALA A 942 -8.64 -31.61 8.32
CA ALA A 942 -8.37 -32.26 7.05
C ALA A 942 -7.34 -33.35 7.36
N GLY A 943 -7.82 -34.57 7.55
CA GLY A 943 -7.01 -35.79 7.59
C GLY A 943 -6.42 -36.09 6.20
N GLY A 944 -5.62 -35.16 5.69
CA GLY A 944 -4.90 -35.21 4.42
C GLY A 944 -3.52 -34.58 4.60
N GLY A 945 -2.78 -35.06 5.60
CA GLY A 945 -1.42 -34.61 5.91
C GLY A 945 -0.41 -35.00 4.82
N LEU A 946 0.82 -34.50 4.95
CA LEU A 946 2.03 -34.75 4.15
C LEU A 946 2.07 -36.08 3.36
N LEU A 947 1.57 -37.17 3.94
CA LEU A 947 1.35 -38.46 3.28
C LEU A 947 0.64 -38.35 1.92
N GLN A 948 -0.38 -37.51 1.79
CA GLN A 948 -1.16 -37.32 0.56
C GLN A 948 -0.40 -36.52 -0.50
N ARG A 949 0.47 -35.60 -0.08
CA ARG A 949 1.40 -34.85 -0.96
C ARG A 949 2.56 -35.73 -1.43
N LEU A 950 2.93 -36.75 -0.66
CA LEU A 950 3.99 -37.70 -1.01
C LEU A 950 3.47 -38.89 -1.83
N THR A 951 2.18 -39.25 -1.72
CA THR A 951 1.55 -40.26 -2.59
C THR A 951 1.47 -39.75 -4.03
N GLY A 952 2.15 -40.44 -4.94
CA GLY A 952 2.19 -40.12 -6.37
C GLY A 952 3.53 -39.53 -6.83
N LEU A 953 4.37 -39.06 -5.90
CA LEU A 953 5.72 -38.58 -6.20
C LEU A 953 6.74 -39.73 -6.19
N ASP A 954 7.78 -39.63 -7.01
CA ASP A 954 8.91 -40.56 -6.98
C ASP A 954 9.88 -40.27 -5.80
N GLU A 955 10.91 -41.09 -5.65
CA GLU A 955 11.83 -40.98 -4.49
C GLU A 955 12.60 -39.65 -4.45
N VAL A 956 12.92 -39.08 -5.62
CA VAL A 956 13.66 -37.81 -5.73
C VAL A 956 12.73 -36.64 -5.39
N GLU A 957 11.53 -36.64 -5.98
CA GLU A 957 10.50 -35.61 -5.74
C GLU A 957 10.02 -35.62 -4.28
N ARG A 958 9.86 -36.79 -3.66
CA ARG A 958 9.57 -36.89 -2.22
C ARG A 958 10.69 -36.31 -1.38
N GLY A 959 11.95 -36.56 -1.77
CA GLY A 959 13.14 -36.02 -1.11
C GLY A 959 13.17 -34.50 -1.15
N GLU A 960 12.88 -33.91 -2.31
CA GLU A 960 12.81 -32.44 -2.48
C GLU A 960 11.67 -31.84 -1.66
N VAL A 961 10.46 -32.42 -1.73
CA VAL A 961 9.31 -31.93 -0.97
C VAL A 961 9.53 -32.04 0.55
N LEU A 962 10.12 -33.13 1.04
CA LEU A 962 10.45 -33.28 2.45
C LEU A 962 11.54 -32.30 2.88
N LEU A 963 12.58 -32.12 2.06
CA LEU A 963 13.66 -31.18 2.34
C LEU A 963 13.14 -29.74 2.38
N ASP A 964 12.20 -29.38 1.50
CA ASP A 964 11.59 -28.06 1.47
C ASP A 964 10.68 -27.83 2.68
N VAL A 965 9.90 -28.84 3.10
CA VAL A 965 9.14 -28.76 4.37
C VAL A 965 10.08 -28.58 5.56
N VAL A 966 11.16 -29.36 5.66
CA VAL A 966 12.14 -29.24 6.75
C VAL A 966 12.82 -27.88 6.70
N ARG A 967 13.25 -27.40 5.53
CA ARG A 967 13.88 -26.08 5.37
C ARG A 967 12.94 -24.95 5.75
N VAL A 968 11.67 -25.02 5.35
CA VAL A 968 10.65 -24.02 5.73
C VAL A 968 10.42 -24.03 7.23
N GLN A 969 10.34 -25.19 7.88
CA GLN A 969 10.18 -25.27 9.34
C GLN A 969 11.44 -24.83 10.10
N VAL A 970 12.62 -25.21 9.62
CA VAL A 970 13.92 -24.79 10.17
C VAL A 970 14.13 -23.28 9.98
N ALA A 971 13.77 -22.74 8.82
CA ALA A 971 13.78 -21.30 8.53
C ALA A 971 12.79 -20.54 9.44
N LEU A 972 11.62 -21.13 9.71
CA LEU A 972 10.64 -20.60 10.68
C LEU A 972 11.18 -20.56 12.11
N VAL A 973 11.89 -21.61 12.54
CA VAL A 973 12.44 -21.72 13.89
C VAL A 973 13.72 -20.89 14.06
N LEU A 974 14.54 -20.78 13.01
CA LEU A 974 15.83 -20.07 13.03
C LEU A 974 15.74 -18.63 12.50
N GLY A 975 14.60 -18.22 11.94
CA GLY A 975 14.37 -16.87 11.43
C GLY A 975 15.08 -16.52 10.11
N HIS A 976 15.30 -17.49 9.23
CA HIS A 976 15.96 -17.31 7.92
C HIS A 976 15.00 -17.14 6.74
#